data_AF-A0A1A0UY39-F1
#
_entry.id   AF-A0A1A0UY39-F1
#
_cell.length_a   1.000
_cell.length_b   1.000
_cell.length_c   1.000
_cell.angle_alpha   90.00
_cell.angle_beta   90.00
_cell.angle_gamma   90.00
#
_symmetry.space_group_name_H-M   'P 1'
#
loop_
_entity.id
_entity.type
_entity.pdbx_description
1 polymer ?
#
loop_
_entity_poly.entity_id
_entity_poly.type
_entity_poly.pdbx_seq_one_letter_code
_entity_poly.pdbx_strand_id
1 'polypeptide(L)'
;MNSVRTLPVRVAPADGEALDSWLEMIAHRTNTMHADLLAAVGLKASTGMGTSAWMVQLTTGEAHMLSTAAAVSVNALEKMTLQHYSGRAVRIDPNTRTTSRAFPWGRGTGSRFCPACLDETAGRWQLRWRLGWVFACPIHNCLLADVCPDCGAVQRLRTHIGETVPQPGRCAHPAANSTGRVPDRCGADLTIATVTSLGAAHPAIRTQQVIDAVIDNESSAFGIYQLQRQPRINVLSDIRAIAGRVLAYASPQDLEAVIPPDLLTAYEVAAAHPSRRYGPAQTRAKPGLTAPTRAAVAAVGAVAAIEALGRCDVSSAGDSLRWLVTSSRDRGLAVSATNIAWGKNTTLVLAGAQLAALGPLLKPSDQLRYRIGTSLPNRSTPSPQRADLIARQLPTMLWPAWSLRMALPGSHQRQLRPALAICLLLVNSRLNLDKAARMIGSPIDGQAVSRLLQVLERHDLWEGLRSALIRMADYLAEHEVPIDYRRRRELDYTMLLPDKVWARICRDTGTPGARSVRANIARCLLFEHLSGHPARKSTVFPDSNVFRTQVADFPRYLTPALAQALDEHAHEFLAQQGITDEPSVWEPSSAVLDGLHLPGADPNAVNVSDLHRAVTVTGMKLGSAAQRLSISLDTVRYLLQTHPAPLSCRAASRPVATPYNRAYASAKATISRERLIELYEQRGLSLKDISQTVGVSRQIIGRLALDYGLAVRDPGRRARTTVDRDWLYDQYVNRRRTLPDLAEEAGMSTANMARWAKRHAIPVRGPGGQSHSTARAQEDASTRYS
;
A
#
# COMPACT_ATOMS: atom_id res chain seq x y z
N MET A 1 59.60 34.77 -23.13
CA MET A 1 58.60 33.82 -23.66
C MET A 1 59.12 33.33 -25.00
N ASN A 2 59.60 32.08 -25.09
CA ASN A 2 60.03 31.53 -26.37
C ASN A 2 58.79 31.34 -27.25
N SER A 3 58.75 32.04 -28.39
CA SER A 3 57.73 31.86 -29.42
C SER A 3 57.71 30.40 -29.88
N VAL A 4 56.61 29.69 -29.65
CA VAL A 4 56.40 28.32 -30.15
C VAL A 4 56.36 28.34 -31.68
N ARG A 5 57.20 27.53 -32.32
CA ARG A 5 57.29 27.40 -33.78
C ARG A 5 56.54 26.16 -34.25
N THR A 6 56.08 26.18 -35.50
CA THR A 6 55.43 25.00 -36.12
C THR A 6 56.42 23.85 -36.27
N LEU A 7 55.98 22.63 -35.97
CA LEU A 7 56.78 21.41 -36.16
C LEU A 7 57.05 21.15 -37.64
N PRO A 8 58.28 20.76 -38.02
CA PRO A 8 58.66 20.51 -39.41
C PRO A 8 58.02 19.24 -39.99
N VAL A 9 57.71 18.25 -39.14
CA VAL A 9 57.01 17.02 -39.51
C VAL A 9 55.71 16.96 -38.71
N ARG A 10 54.59 16.78 -39.41
CA ARG A 10 53.26 16.66 -38.80
C ARG A 10 52.76 15.23 -38.90
N VAL A 11 52.21 14.73 -37.80
CA VAL A 11 51.54 13.43 -37.73
C VAL A 11 50.10 13.69 -37.35
N ALA A 12 49.15 13.19 -38.14
CA ALA A 12 47.74 13.28 -37.78
C ALA A 12 47.46 12.42 -36.52
N PRO A 13 46.68 12.94 -35.56
CA PRO A 13 46.11 12.12 -34.50
C PRO A 13 45.26 10.99 -35.07
N ALA A 14 45.36 9.79 -34.50
CA ALA A 14 44.43 8.71 -34.78
C ALA A 14 43.13 8.89 -33.97
N ASP A 15 42.04 8.25 -34.41
CA ASP A 15 40.77 8.35 -33.71
C ASP A 15 40.87 7.71 -32.30
N GLY A 16 40.32 8.42 -31.31
CA GLY A 16 40.40 8.04 -29.88
C GLY A 16 41.80 8.05 -29.26
N GLU A 17 42.84 8.48 -29.98
CA GLU A 17 44.23 8.42 -29.52
C GLU A 17 44.48 9.30 -28.28
N ALA A 18 45.24 8.77 -27.32
CA ALA A 18 45.67 9.53 -26.14
C ALA A 18 46.73 10.56 -26.51
N LEU A 19 46.69 11.75 -25.88
CA LEU A 19 47.61 12.84 -26.19
C LEU A 19 49.09 12.46 -26.04
N ASP A 20 49.42 11.67 -25.00
CA ASP A 20 50.79 11.19 -24.79
C ASP A 20 51.24 10.21 -25.87
N SER A 21 50.36 9.32 -26.34
CA SER A 21 50.64 8.41 -27.46
C SER A 21 50.99 9.17 -28.73
N TRP A 22 50.18 10.18 -29.07
CA TRP A 22 50.38 10.94 -30.29
C TRP A 22 51.70 11.74 -30.27
N LEU A 23 52.03 12.34 -29.11
CA LEU A 23 53.31 13.03 -28.92
C LEU A 23 54.51 12.06 -28.99
N GLU A 24 54.38 10.85 -28.43
CA GLU A 24 55.39 9.81 -28.57
C GLU A 24 55.58 9.38 -30.04
N MET A 25 54.50 9.29 -30.80
CA MET A 25 54.55 8.96 -32.23
C MET A 25 55.23 10.06 -33.06
N ILE A 26 54.98 11.33 -32.74
CA ILE A 26 55.71 12.45 -33.36
C ILE A 26 57.21 12.35 -33.04
N ALA A 27 57.56 12.19 -31.75
CA ALA A 27 58.95 12.10 -31.30
C ALA A 27 59.69 10.92 -31.96
N HIS A 28 59.02 9.78 -32.08
CA HIS A 28 59.53 8.61 -32.79
C HIS A 28 59.80 8.92 -34.27
N ARG A 29 58.82 9.51 -34.96
CA ARG A 29 58.93 9.83 -36.39
C ARG A 29 60.00 10.88 -36.69
N THR A 30 60.22 11.83 -35.78
CA THR A 30 61.26 12.87 -35.92
C THR A 30 62.59 12.48 -35.28
N ASN A 31 62.69 11.27 -34.73
CA ASN A 31 63.86 10.78 -33.98
C ASN A 31 64.35 11.80 -32.92
N THR A 32 63.41 12.38 -32.18
CA THR A 32 63.66 13.46 -31.21
C THR A 32 63.43 12.93 -29.79
N MET A 33 64.25 13.39 -28.82
CA MET A 33 64.00 13.07 -27.42
C MET A 33 62.64 13.62 -26.98
N HIS A 34 61.92 12.88 -26.15
CA HIS A 34 60.56 13.26 -25.77
C HIS A 34 60.51 14.61 -25.03
N ALA A 35 61.51 14.91 -24.18
CA ALA A 35 61.59 16.20 -23.49
C ALA A 35 61.75 17.38 -24.45
N ASP A 36 62.56 17.24 -25.49
CA ASP A 36 62.79 18.30 -26.48
C ASP A 36 61.52 18.56 -27.29
N LEU A 37 60.81 17.50 -27.70
CA LEU A 37 59.52 17.64 -28.36
C LEU A 37 58.50 18.33 -27.43
N LEU A 38 58.38 17.88 -26.17
CA LEU A 38 57.46 18.49 -25.20
C LEU A 38 57.76 19.98 -25.02
N ALA A 39 59.04 20.33 -24.84
CA ALA A 39 59.47 21.73 -24.73
C ALA A 39 59.13 22.54 -25.99
N ALA A 40 59.33 21.96 -27.19
CA ALA A 40 59.03 22.61 -28.46
C ALA A 40 57.53 22.90 -28.64
N VAL A 41 56.64 22.08 -28.06
CA VAL A 41 55.18 22.28 -28.11
C VAL A 41 54.63 23.02 -26.87
N GLY A 42 55.49 23.54 -26.00
CA GLY A 42 55.08 24.30 -24.81
C GLY A 42 54.60 23.45 -23.62
N LEU A 43 54.93 22.16 -23.60
CA LEU A 43 54.65 21.22 -22.51
C LEU A 43 55.92 20.93 -21.70
N LYS A 44 55.75 20.42 -20.48
CA LYS A 44 56.86 20.01 -19.61
C LYS A 44 56.90 18.50 -19.46
N ALA A 45 58.10 17.93 -19.59
CA ALA A 45 58.36 16.54 -19.23
C ALA A 45 58.13 16.34 -17.72
N SER A 46 57.55 15.20 -17.35
CA SER A 46 57.37 14.84 -15.94
C SER A 46 58.72 14.46 -15.34
N THR A 47 59.00 14.96 -14.13
CA THR A 47 60.22 14.64 -13.37
C THR A 47 59.96 13.66 -12.22
N GLY A 48 58.75 13.10 -12.09
CA GLY A 48 58.35 12.27 -10.94
C GLY A 48 57.42 11.09 -11.26
N MET A 49 57.08 10.33 -10.21
CA MET A 49 56.12 9.22 -10.29
C MET A 49 54.69 9.76 -10.38
N GLY A 50 54.12 9.83 -11.59
CA GLY A 50 52.72 10.22 -11.78
C GLY A 50 52.31 10.47 -13.22
N THR A 51 51.01 10.70 -13.41
CA THR A 51 50.41 11.16 -14.65
C THR A 51 50.61 12.68 -14.76
N SER A 52 51.27 13.17 -15.81
CA SER A 52 51.35 14.61 -16.10
C SER A 52 49.97 15.26 -16.18
N ALA A 53 49.87 16.46 -15.61
CA ALA A 53 48.65 17.24 -15.60
C ALA A 53 48.07 17.52 -17.00
N TRP A 54 48.92 17.72 -18.01
CA TRP A 54 48.50 17.97 -19.39
C TRP A 54 47.85 16.77 -20.09
N MET A 55 48.03 15.54 -19.60
CA MET A 55 47.25 14.38 -20.09
C MET A 55 45.85 14.35 -19.48
N VAL A 56 45.66 14.98 -18.32
CA VAL A 56 44.37 15.06 -17.65
C VAL A 56 43.56 16.21 -18.23
N GLN A 57 44.14 17.41 -18.25
CA GLN A 57 43.52 18.64 -18.74
C GLN A 57 44.59 19.63 -19.20
N LEU A 58 44.42 20.16 -20.41
CA LEU A 58 45.26 21.24 -20.92
C LEU A 58 44.79 22.58 -20.34
N THR A 59 45.74 23.45 -20.01
CA THR A 59 45.45 24.87 -19.84
C THR A 59 45.21 25.54 -21.19
N THR A 60 44.50 26.67 -21.22
CA THR A 60 44.27 27.45 -22.44
C THR A 60 45.59 27.80 -23.15
N GLY A 61 46.63 28.15 -22.40
CA GLY A 61 47.96 28.43 -22.95
C GLY A 61 48.63 27.20 -23.56
N GLU A 62 48.64 26.06 -22.84
CA GLU A 62 49.18 24.79 -23.37
C GLU A 62 48.45 24.34 -24.64
N ALA A 63 47.12 24.46 -24.67
CA ALA A 63 46.30 24.08 -25.82
C ALA A 63 46.59 24.95 -27.05
N HIS A 64 46.73 26.28 -26.89
CA HIS A 64 47.07 27.18 -28.00
C HIS A 64 48.49 26.98 -28.51
N MET A 65 49.47 26.79 -27.62
CA MET A 65 50.85 26.50 -27.99
C MET A 65 50.93 25.20 -28.79
N LEU A 66 50.28 24.14 -28.31
CA LEU A 66 50.26 22.83 -28.96
C LEU A 66 49.52 22.89 -30.31
N SER A 67 48.39 23.61 -30.36
CA SER A 67 47.60 23.82 -31.58
C SER A 67 48.43 24.54 -32.65
N THR A 68 49.16 25.58 -32.26
CA THR A 68 50.06 26.34 -33.14
C THR A 68 51.22 25.48 -33.62
N ALA A 69 51.85 24.72 -32.73
CA ALA A 69 53.00 23.88 -33.05
C ALA A 69 52.65 22.76 -34.04
N ALA A 70 51.53 22.06 -33.80
CA ALA A 70 51.19 20.85 -34.54
C ALA A 70 50.15 21.06 -35.65
N ALA A 71 49.55 22.26 -35.76
CA ALA A 71 48.43 22.56 -36.65
C ALA A 71 47.23 21.62 -36.45
N VAL A 72 46.93 21.31 -35.19
CA VAL A 72 45.76 20.53 -34.76
C VAL A 72 44.82 21.45 -34.00
N SER A 73 43.51 21.32 -34.18
CA SER A 73 42.53 22.17 -33.50
C SER A 73 42.54 21.92 -31.98
N VAL A 74 42.29 22.98 -31.20
CA VAL A 74 42.19 22.89 -29.73
C VAL A 74 41.16 21.84 -29.30
N ASN A 75 39.99 21.80 -29.95
CA ASN A 75 38.95 20.81 -29.65
C ASN A 75 39.41 19.36 -29.88
N ALA A 76 40.20 19.10 -30.93
CA ALA A 76 40.77 17.77 -31.15
C ALA A 76 41.78 17.40 -30.05
N LEU A 77 42.63 18.35 -29.64
CA LEU A 77 43.60 18.14 -28.55
C LEU A 77 42.90 17.88 -27.21
N GLU A 78 41.83 18.61 -26.88
CA GLU A 78 41.04 18.38 -25.67
C GLU A 78 40.40 16.99 -25.66
N LYS A 79 39.91 16.49 -26.80
CA LYS A 79 39.38 15.12 -26.95
C LYS A 79 40.43 14.03 -26.73
N MET A 80 41.71 14.34 -26.86
CA MET A 80 42.84 13.43 -26.61
C MET A 80 43.28 13.42 -25.14
N THR A 81 42.64 14.19 -24.26
CA THR A 81 42.90 14.23 -22.82
C THR A 81 41.73 13.69 -21.99
N LEU A 82 41.96 13.33 -20.72
CA LEU A 82 40.90 12.83 -19.85
C LEU A 82 39.77 13.86 -19.58
N GLN A 83 39.99 15.14 -19.90
CA GLN A 83 38.95 16.18 -19.91
C GLN A 83 37.75 15.78 -20.78
N HIS A 84 37.97 15.03 -21.87
CA HIS A 84 36.91 14.49 -22.71
C HIS A 84 35.86 13.67 -21.93
N TYR A 85 36.30 12.99 -20.87
CA TYR A 85 35.46 12.13 -20.02
C TYR A 85 35.05 12.82 -18.70
N SER A 86 35.40 14.09 -18.51
CA SER A 86 35.06 14.85 -17.31
C SER A 86 33.53 14.94 -17.15
N GLY A 87 33.02 14.57 -15.97
CA GLY A 87 31.58 14.49 -15.70
C GLY A 87 30.86 13.29 -16.33
N ARG A 88 31.51 12.55 -17.25
CA ARG A 88 30.97 11.35 -17.91
C ARG A 88 31.42 10.07 -17.23
N ALA A 89 32.74 9.86 -17.16
CA ALA A 89 33.36 8.66 -16.60
C ALA A 89 34.48 8.97 -15.59
N VAL A 90 35.00 10.20 -15.59
CA VAL A 90 35.99 10.69 -14.62
C VAL A 90 35.54 12.01 -14.01
N ARG A 91 36.08 12.33 -12.83
CA ARG A 91 35.96 13.65 -12.22
C ARG A 91 37.34 14.25 -12.03
N ILE A 92 37.53 15.45 -12.57
CA ILE A 92 38.79 16.19 -12.55
C ILE A 92 38.70 17.30 -11.50
N ASP A 93 39.72 17.43 -10.67
CA ASP A 93 39.94 18.61 -9.86
C ASP A 93 40.65 19.68 -10.73
N PRO A 94 40.02 20.83 -11.01
CA PRO A 94 40.57 21.84 -11.90
C PRO A 94 41.86 22.48 -11.38
N ASN A 95 42.07 22.51 -10.06
CA ASN A 95 43.23 23.16 -9.45
C ASN A 95 44.48 22.27 -9.55
N THR A 96 44.31 20.98 -9.25
CA THR A 96 45.43 20.03 -9.27
C THR A 96 45.58 19.33 -10.63
N ARG A 97 44.58 19.44 -11.51
CA ARG A 97 44.48 18.70 -12.79
C ARG A 97 44.71 17.20 -12.59
N THR A 98 44.08 16.65 -11.55
CA THR A 98 44.13 15.23 -11.20
C THR A 98 42.75 14.60 -11.22
N THR A 99 42.69 13.28 -11.44
CA THR A 99 41.44 12.52 -11.47
C THR A 99 41.11 11.90 -10.10
N SER A 100 39.84 11.96 -9.72
CA SER A 100 39.34 11.28 -8.52
C SER A 100 39.36 9.76 -8.69
N ARG A 101 40.04 9.04 -7.79
CA ARG A 101 40.09 7.56 -7.81
C ARG A 101 38.76 6.88 -7.51
N ALA A 102 37.84 7.56 -6.83
CA ALA A 102 36.60 6.97 -6.34
C ALA A 102 35.37 7.20 -7.24
N PHE A 103 35.44 8.09 -8.22
CA PHE A 103 34.24 8.63 -8.89
C PHE A 103 34.15 8.22 -10.36
N PRO A 104 33.07 7.59 -10.84
CA PRO A 104 32.20 6.61 -10.19
C PRO A 104 32.82 5.21 -10.12
N TRP A 105 34.02 5.00 -10.68
CA TRP A 105 34.93 3.84 -10.47
C TRP A 105 36.30 4.15 -11.10
N GLY A 106 37.00 5.14 -10.55
CA GLY A 106 38.23 5.68 -11.14
C GLY A 106 39.40 4.67 -11.12
N ARG A 107 40.24 4.73 -12.16
CA ARG A 107 41.51 3.99 -12.21
C ARG A 107 42.58 4.84 -11.52
N GLY A 108 43.38 4.24 -10.63
CA GLY A 108 44.40 4.96 -9.88
C GLY A 108 45.58 5.43 -10.75
N THR A 109 46.27 4.48 -11.39
CA THR A 109 47.48 4.70 -12.21
C THR A 109 47.62 3.61 -13.27
N GLY A 110 48.34 3.88 -14.36
CA GLY A 110 48.57 2.95 -15.47
C GLY A 110 47.54 3.07 -16.60
N SER A 111 47.69 2.22 -17.61
CA SER A 111 46.68 1.96 -18.66
C SER A 111 46.60 0.47 -18.97
N ARG A 112 45.46 0.05 -19.51
CA ARG A 112 45.32 -1.24 -20.19
C ARG A 112 45.60 -1.05 -21.69
N PHE A 113 45.67 -2.15 -22.44
CA PHE A 113 45.81 -2.10 -23.90
C PHE A 113 45.30 -3.38 -24.58
N CYS A 114 44.93 -3.24 -25.85
CA CYS A 114 44.70 -4.38 -26.73
C CYS A 114 45.93 -4.57 -27.62
N PRO A 115 46.59 -5.74 -27.59
CA PRO A 115 47.79 -6.00 -28.40
C PRO A 115 47.50 -5.90 -29.91
N ALA A 116 46.35 -6.39 -30.37
CA ALA A 116 45.94 -6.31 -31.77
C ALA A 116 45.66 -4.86 -32.21
N CYS A 117 44.96 -4.05 -31.40
CA CYS A 117 44.82 -2.61 -31.70
C CYS A 117 46.18 -1.91 -31.76
N LEU A 118 47.13 -2.26 -30.88
CA LEU A 118 48.47 -1.67 -30.92
C LEU A 118 49.19 -2.05 -32.22
N ASP A 119 49.07 -3.30 -32.67
CA ASP A 119 49.66 -3.75 -33.93
C ASP A 119 49.08 -2.99 -35.13
N GLU A 120 47.74 -2.97 -35.26
CA GLU A 120 47.02 -2.29 -36.34
C GLU A 120 47.28 -0.79 -36.42
N THR A 121 47.57 -0.15 -35.28
CA THR A 121 47.77 1.30 -35.20
C THR A 121 49.23 1.73 -35.07
N ALA A 122 50.18 0.81 -35.28
CA ALA A 122 51.62 1.06 -35.14
C ALA A 122 52.00 1.61 -33.74
N GLY A 123 51.44 1.02 -32.70
CA GLY A 123 51.76 1.29 -31.31
C GLY A 123 50.99 2.42 -30.64
N ARG A 124 49.89 2.90 -31.25
CA ARG A 124 49.10 4.04 -30.73
C ARG A 124 48.13 3.61 -29.64
N TRP A 125 48.19 4.31 -28.51
CA TRP A 125 47.36 4.03 -27.35
C TRP A 125 46.05 4.81 -27.38
N GLN A 126 44.97 4.12 -27.05
CA GLN A 126 43.63 4.69 -26.97
C GLN A 126 43.41 5.36 -25.61
N LEU A 127 42.86 6.58 -25.61
CA LEU A 127 42.56 7.34 -24.40
C LEU A 127 41.62 6.58 -23.46
N ARG A 128 40.62 5.90 -24.02
CA ARG A 128 39.61 5.12 -23.27
C ARG A 128 40.24 4.00 -22.42
N TRP A 129 41.40 3.47 -22.78
CA TRP A 129 42.04 2.40 -21.99
C TRP A 129 42.58 2.87 -20.62
N ARG A 130 42.62 4.18 -20.39
CA ARG A 130 42.92 4.78 -19.07
C ARG A 130 41.72 4.76 -18.12
N LEU A 131 40.52 4.52 -18.63
CA LEU A 131 39.30 4.45 -17.82
C LEU A 131 39.23 3.14 -17.02
N GLY A 132 38.76 3.21 -15.76
CA GLY A 132 38.54 2.02 -14.94
C GLY A 132 37.51 1.06 -15.54
N TRP A 133 36.57 1.63 -16.29
CA TRP A 133 35.43 1.02 -16.97
C TRP A 133 35.77 0.20 -18.22
N VAL A 134 37.01 0.29 -18.73
CA VAL A 134 37.40 -0.34 -19.99
C VAL A 134 38.32 -1.51 -19.71
N PHE A 135 37.78 -2.73 -19.75
CA PHE A 135 38.46 -3.99 -19.44
C PHE A 135 38.50 -4.99 -20.60
N ALA A 136 37.66 -4.81 -21.62
CA ALA A 136 37.68 -5.63 -22.83
C ALA A 136 37.76 -4.78 -24.10
N CYS A 137 38.28 -5.36 -25.17
CA CYS A 137 38.25 -4.78 -26.51
C CYS A 137 37.03 -5.32 -27.27
N PRO A 138 36.04 -4.49 -27.64
CA PRO A 138 34.90 -4.94 -28.43
C PRO A 138 35.23 -5.12 -29.93
N ILE A 139 36.39 -4.65 -30.39
CA ILE A 139 36.85 -4.82 -31.78
C ILE A 139 37.44 -6.22 -31.96
N HIS A 140 38.41 -6.56 -31.11
CA HIS A 140 39.13 -7.84 -31.15
C HIS A 140 38.57 -8.92 -30.22
N ASN A 141 37.44 -8.62 -29.54
CA ASN A 141 36.76 -9.51 -28.60
C ASN A 141 37.71 -10.18 -27.60
N CYS A 142 38.54 -9.40 -26.91
CA CYS A 142 39.51 -9.95 -25.95
C CYS A 142 39.50 -9.16 -24.64
N LEU A 143 39.95 -9.78 -23.55
CA LEU A 143 40.32 -9.02 -22.35
C LEU A 143 41.53 -8.14 -22.66
N LEU A 144 41.57 -6.93 -22.11
CA LEU A 144 42.72 -6.05 -22.30
C LEU A 144 43.90 -6.53 -21.45
N ALA A 145 45.10 -6.45 -22.01
CA ALA A 145 46.33 -6.63 -21.26
C ALA A 145 46.59 -5.40 -20.37
N ASP A 146 47.26 -5.61 -19.24
CA ASP A 146 47.65 -4.53 -18.31
C ASP A 146 49.12 -4.55 -17.90
N VAL A 147 49.85 -5.63 -18.22
CA VAL A 147 51.27 -5.83 -17.92
C VAL A 147 52.07 -6.14 -19.18
N CYS A 148 53.38 -5.89 -19.14
CA CYS A 148 54.33 -6.36 -20.15
C CYS A 148 54.42 -7.90 -20.13
N PRO A 149 54.44 -8.58 -21.29
CA PRO A 149 54.61 -10.04 -21.34
C PRO A 149 55.99 -10.51 -20.85
N ASP A 150 57.01 -9.66 -20.91
CA ASP A 150 58.37 -9.97 -20.51
C ASP A 150 58.66 -9.54 -19.05
N CYS A 151 58.70 -8.23 -18.80
CA CYS A 151 59.07 -7.73 -17.46
C CYS A 151 57.93 -7.74 -16.42
N GLY A 152 56.69 -8.08 -16.80
CA GLY A 152 55.52 -8.13 -15.91
C GLY A 152 55.07 -6.77 -15.33
N ALA A 153 55.67 -5.66 -15.75
CA ALA A 153 55.35 -4.33 -15.23
C ALA A 153 54.04 -3.79 -15.79
N VAL A 154 53.26 -3.11 -14.93
CA VAL A 154 52.01 -2.43 -15.34
C VAL A 154 52.34 -1.29 -16.31
N GLN A 155 51.68 -1.28 -17.46
CA GLN A 155 51.96 -0.30 -18.51
C GLN A 155 51.42 1.09 -18.18
N ARG A 156 52.09 2.12 -18.69
CA ARG A 156 51.73 3.55 -18.52
C ARG A 156 51.59 4.01 -17.07
N LEU A 157 52.23 3.34 -16.11
CA LEU A 157 52.20 3.70 -14.68
C LEU A 157 52.74 5.13 -14.43
N ARG A 158 53.69 5.54 -15.28
CA ARG A 158 54.33 6.84 -15.33
C ARG A 158 54.33 7.32 -16.78
N THR A 159 54.49 8.62 -16.98
CA THR A 159 54.79 9.16 -18.32
C THR A 159 56.08 8.60 -18.87
N HIS A 160 56.19 8.64 -20.20
CA HIS A 160 57.45 8.36 -20.85
C HIS A 160 58.55 9.31 -20.31
N ILE A 161 59.76 8.78 -20.19
CA ILE A 161 60.91 9.57 -19.75
C ILE A 161 61.31 10.57 -20.84
N GLY A 162 61.88 11.70 -20.43
CA GLY A 162 62.18 12.80 -21.34
C GLY A 162 63.38 12.55 -22.23
N GLU A 163 64.41 11.90 -21.68
CA GLU A 163 65.76 11.80 -22.23
C GLU A 163 65.95 10.68 -23.27
N THR A 164 64.87 10.03 -23.72
CA THR A 164 64.94 8.99 -24.75
C THR A 164 63.91 9.21 -25.85
N VAL A 165 64.24 8.76 -27.05
CA VAL A 165 63.30 8.71 -28.18
C VAL A 165 62.27 7.60 -27.90
N PRO A 166 60.96 7.90 -27.86
CA PRO A 166 59.93 6.91 -27.66
C PRO A 166 59.92 5.84 -28.75
N GLN A 167 59.55 4.61 -28.35
CA GLN A 167 59.36 3.48 -29.25
C GLN A 167 57.91 3.01 -29.11
N PRO A 168 56.97 3.54 -29.92
CA PRO A 168 55.56 3.14 -29.89
C PRO A 168 55.41 1.62 -29.97
N GLY A 169 54.45 1.07 -29.21
CA GLY A 169 54.23 -0.38 -29.12
C GLY A 169 55.24 -1.16 -28.27
N ARG A 170 56.30 -0.53 -27.74
CA ARG A 170 57.30 -1.20 -26.88
C ARG A 170 57.22 -0.78 -25.41
N CYS A 171 57.66 -1.69 -24.53
CA CYS A 171 57.67 -1.45 -23.08
C CYS A 171 58.69 -0.38 -22.66
N ALA A 172 58.20 0.73 -22.09
CA ALA A 172 59.02 1.84 -21.58
C ALA A 172 59.42 1.70 -20.09
N HIS A 173 59.19 0.53 -19.48
CA HIS A 173 59.63 0.27 -18.10
C HIS A 173 61.16 0.07 -18.05
N PRO A 174 61.86 0.37 -16.93
CA PRO A 174 63.28 0.06 -16.81
C PRO A 174 63.50 -1.45 -16.88
N ALA A 175 64.58 -1.87 -17.52
CA ALA A 175 65.04 -3.24 -17.45
C ALA A 175 65.42 -3.59 -15.99
N ALA A 176 65.17 -4.84 -15.57
CA ALA A 176 65.21 -5.25 -14.15
C ALA A 176 66.57 -5.02 -13.46
N ASN A 177 67.67 -4.91 -14.23
CA ASN A 177 69.04 -4.77 -13.74
C ASN A 177 69.73 -3.47 -14.19
N SER A 178 68.98 -2.53 -14.79
CA SER A 178 69.58 -1.28 -15.28
C SER A 178 69.51 -0.20 -14.20
N THR A 179 70.68 0.34 -13.84
CA THR A 179 70.86 1.42 -12.86
C THR A 179 71.40 2.67 -13.54
N GLY A 180 71.17 3.84 -12.95
CA GLY A 180 71.62 5.14 -13.49
C GLY A 180 70.49 6.14 -13.73
N ARG A 181 70.84 7.34 -14.20
CA ARG A 181 69.90 8.45 -14.45
C ARG A 181 68.93 8.15 -15.59
N VAL A 182 69.39 7.43 -16.62
CA VAL A 182 68.59 6.99 -17.77
C VAL A 182 68.83 5.49 -17.97
N PRO A 183 68.17 4.61 -17.19
CA PRO A 183 68.39 3.17 -17.30
C PRO A 183 67.87 2.65 -18.64
N ASP A 184 68.41 1.55 -19.16
CA ASP A 184 67.87 0.87 -20.34
C ASP A 184 66.40 0.50 -20.15
N ARG A 185 65.65 0.51 -21.26
CA ARG A 185 64.24 0.15 -21.28
C ARG A 185 64.11 -1.35 -21.55
N CYS A 186 63.07 -1.96 -20.97
CA CYS A 186 62.72 -3.35 -21.26
C CYS A 186 62.54 -3.59 -22.76
N GLY A 187 61.92 -2.66 -23.50
CA GLY A 187 61.89 -2.70 -24.97
C GLY A 187 61.09 -3.85 -25.57
N ALA A 188 60.54 -4.74 -24.74
CA ALA A 188 59.69 -5.83 -25.15
C ALA A 188 58.51 -5.33 -25.99
N ASP A 189 58.21 -6.09 -27.04
CA ASP A 189 57.07 -5.83 -27.91
C ASP A 189 55.77 -6.10 -27.12
N LEU A 190 54.88 -5.12 -27.08
CA LEU A 190 53.60 -5.24 -26.39
C LEU A 190 52.52 -5.87 -27.29
N THR A 191 52.73 -5.91 -28.61
CA THR A 191 51.79 -6.51 -29.58
C THR A 191 51.70 -8.03 -29.43
N ILE A 192 52.75 -8.67 -28.90
CA ILE A 192 52.81 -10.11 -28.65
C ILE A 192 52.22 -10.53 -27.28
N ALA A 193 51.67 -9.59 -26.52
CA ALA A 193 51.15 -9.90 -25.19
C ALA A 193 49.94 -10.85 -25.28
N THR A 194 49.98 -11.97 -24.57
CA THR A 194 48.88 -12.94 -24.55
C THR A 194 47.64 -12.37 -23.86
N VAL A 195 46.49 -12.43 -24.53
CA VAL A 195 45.20 -12.01 -24.01
C VAL A 195 44.18 -13.14 -24.13
N THR A 196 43.23 -13.20 -23.20
CA THR A 196 42.09 -14.12 -23.29
C THR A 196 41.18 -13.67 -24.43
N SER A 197 41.09 -14.48 -25.48
CA SER A 197 40.12 -14.31 -26.56
C SER A 197 38.73 -14.72 -26.07
N LEU A 198 37.72 -13.93 -26.44
CA LEU A 198 36.33 -14.09 -26.06
C LEU A 198 35.47 -14.14 -27.32
N GLY A 199 34.36 -14.88 -27.29
CA GLY A 199 33.38 -14.80 -28.38
C GLY A 199 32.74 -13.41 -28.49
N ALA A 200 32.29 -13.00 -29.68
CA ALA A 200 31.61 -11.71 -29.86
C ALA A 200 30.33 -11.56 -28.99
N ALA A 201 29.64 -12.68 -28.73
CA ALA A 201 28.47 -12.73 -27.84
C ALA A 201 28.83 -12.96 -26.36
N HIS A 202 30.11 -13.00 -26.00
CA HIS A 202 30.55 -13.29 -24.63
C HIS A 202 30.06 -12.21 -23.66
N PRO A 203 29.59 -12.57 -22.44
CA PRO A 203 29.06 -11.61 -21.47
C PRO A 203 29.98 -10.42 -21.18
N ALA A 204 31.30 -10.63 -21.06
CA ALA A 204 32.25 -9.53 -20.84
C ALA A 204 32.27 -8.51 -21.99
N ILE A 205 32.13 -8.95 -23.26
CA ILE A 205 32.09 -8.06 -24.43
C ILE A 205 30.79 -7.26 -24.41
N ARG A 206 29.66 -7.93 -24.19
CA ARG A 206 28.35 -7.26 -24.06
C ARG A 206 28.34 -6.25 -22.90
N THR A 207 28.89 -6.61 -21.75
CA THR A 207 29.04 -5.73 -20.59
C THR A 207 29.89 -4.51 -20.94
N GLN A 208 31.00 -4.69 -21.65
CA GLN A 208 31.83 -3.57 -22.10
C GLN A 208 31.05 -2.63 -23.01
N GLN A 209 30.31 -3.16 -23.99
CA GLN A 209 29.49 -2.37 -24.91
C GLN A 209 28.38 -1.60 -24.18
N VAL A 210 27.72 -2.21 -23.19
CA VAL A 210 26.70 -1.54 -22.35
C VAL A 210 27.32 -0.39 -21.57
N ILE A 211 28.50 -0.60 -20.95
CA ILE A 211 29.18 0.44 -20.18
C ILE A 211 29.65 1.59 -21.09
N ASP A 212 30.19 1.28 -22.27
CA ASP A 212 30.56 2.28 -23.27
C ASP A 212 29.34 3.14 -23.64
N ALA A 213 28.20 2.49 -23.95
CA ALA A 213 26.95 3.19 -24.24
C ALA A 213 26.45 4.07 -23.09
N VAL A 214 26.58 3.63 -21.83
CA VAL A 214 26.25 4.45 -20.65
C VAL A 214 27.18 5.65 -20.52
N ILE A 215 28.48 5.49 -20.80
CA ILE A 215 29.46 6.59 -20.75
C ILE A 215 29.20 7.61 -21.87
N ASP A 216 28.68 7.18 -23.01
CA ASP A 216 28.43 8.03 -24.17
C ASP A 216 27.11 8.81 -24.07
N ASN A 217 26.05 8.19 -23.53
CA ASN A 217 24.73 8.82 -23.43
C ASN A 217 24.51 9.56 -22.09
N GLU A 218 23.75 10.66 -22.11
CA GLU A 218 23.41 11.43 -20.88
C GLU A 218 22.55 10.66 -19.88
N SER A 219 21.65 9.84 -20.42
CA SER A 219 20.76 8.97 -19.67
C SER A 219 20.76 7.56 -20.26
N SER A 220 20.41 6.58 -19.45
CA SER A 220 20.35 5.18 -19.86
C SER A 220 19.03 4.54 -19.45
N ALA A 221 18.56 3.61 -20.29
CA ALA A 221 17.23 3.01 -20.20
C ALA A 221 17.23 1.50 -20.49
N PHE A 222 18.23 0.76 -19.98
CA PHE A 222 18.31 -0.69 -20.14
C PHE A 222 17.87 -1.41 -18.86
N GLY A 223 17.43 -2.67 -19.01
CA GLY A 223 17.04 -3.53 -17.89
C GLY A 223 16.08 -2.84 -16.92
N ILE A 224 16.43 -2.82 -15.64
CA ILE A 224 15.59 -2.24 -14.58
C ILE A 224 15.36 -0.72 -14.72
N TYR A 225 16.12 -0.04 -15.58
CA TYR A 225 15.99 1.39 -15.84
C TYR A 225 15.04 1.73 -17.00
N GLN A 226 14.41 0.74 -17.65
CA GLN A 226 13.50 0.97 -18.78
C GLN A 226 12.32 1.90 -18.44
N LEU A 227 11.70 1.69 -17.27
CA LEU A 227 10.55 2.50 -16.82
C LEU A 227 10.95 3.87 -16.26
N GLN A 228 12.16 3.99 -15.72
CA GLN A 228 12.67 5.20 -15.08
C GLN A 228 14.10 5.45 -15.54
N ARG A 229 14.26 6.20 -16.64
CA ARG A 229 15.58 6.56 -17.19
C ARG A 229 16.44 7.21 -16.13
N GLN A 230 17.68 6.75 -16.00
CA GLN A 230 18.61 7.26 -15.00
C GLN A 230 19.73 8.08 -15.66
N PRO A 231 20.19 9.17 -15.03
CA PRO A 231 21.42 9.85 -15.43
C PRO A 231 22.61 8.88 -15.40
N ARG A 232 23.50 8.97 -16.38
CA ARG A 232 24.64 8.05 -16.53
C ARG A 232 25.47 7.87 -15.27
N ILE A 233 25.69 8.95 -14.51
CA ILE A 233 26.52 8.91 -13.31
C ILE A 233 25.91 8.04 -12.20
N ASN A 234 24.59 7.97 -12.13
CA ASN A 234 23.89 7.15 -11.17
C ASN A 234 23.98 5.67 -11.57
N VAL A 235 23.83 5.37 -12.87
CA VAL A 235 23.98 4.01 -13.40
C VAL A 235 25.40 3.49 -13.17
N LEU A 236 26.42 4.29 -13.46
CA LEU A 236 27.81 3.92 -13.16
C LEU A 236 28.05 3.74 -11.65
N SER A 237 27.38 4.53 -10.80
CA SER A 237 27.47 4.37 -9.35
C SER A 237 26.82 3.06 -8.87
N ASP A 238 25.70 2.67 -9.47
CA ASP A 238 25.02 1.40 -9.22
C ASP A 238 25.87 0.19 -9.65
N ILE A 239 26.46 0.24 -10.85
CA ILE A 239 27.37 -0.81 -11.35
C ILE A 239 28.54 -0.97 -10.39
N ARG A 240 29.21 0.13 -10.00
CA ARG A 240 30.31 0.06 -9.03
C ARG A 240 29.85 -0.52 -7.70
N ALA A 241 28.69 -0.12 -7.20
CA ALA A 241 28.18 -0.57 -5.91
C ALA A 241 28.03 -2.09 -5.85
N ILE A 242 27.46 -2.69 -6.90
CA ILE A 242 27.33 -4.15 -7.02
C ILE A 242 28.70 -4.77 -7.25
N ALA A 243 29.47 -4.30 -8.24
CA ALA A 243 30.78 -4.84 -8.59
C ALA A 243 31.73 -4.88 -7.38
N GLY A 244 31.75 -3.82 -6.57
CA GLY A 244 32.58 -3.78 -5.37
C GLY A 244 32.15 -4.76 -4.29
N ARG A 245 30.85 -5.04 -4.18
CA ARG A 245 30.34 -6.07 -3.25
C ARG A 245 30.66 -7.48 -3.73
N VAL A 246 30.49 -7.76 -5.02
CA VAL A 246 30.88 -9.03 -5.64
C VAL A 246 32.36 -9.29 -5.36
N LEU A 247 33.24 -8.34 -5.68
CA LEU A 247 34.68 -8.48 -5.48
C LEU A 247 35.12 -8.57 -4.01
N ALA A 248 34.31 -8.06 -3.07
CA ALA A 248 34.62 -8.11 -1.66
C ALA A 248 34.14 -9.39 -0.97
N TYR A 249 33.01 -9.96 -1.41
CA TYR A 249 32.25 -10.93 -0.62
C TYR A 249 31.82 -12.20 -1.36
N ALA A 250 31.90 -12.26 -2.69
CA ALA A 250 31.58 -13.47 -3.42
C ALA A 250 32.52 -14.61 -3.02
N SER A 251 31.95 -15.81 -2.82
CA SER A 251 32.73 -17.05 -2.73
C SER A 251 33.11 -17.54 -4.14
N PRO A 252 34.10 -18.44 -4.28
CA PRO A 252 34.40 -19.07 -5.56
C PRO A 252 33.17 -19.73 -6.20
N GLN A 253 32.36 -20.45 -5.40
CA GLN A 253 31.12 -21.10 -5.84
C GLN A 253 30.08 -20.08 -6.35
N ASP A 254 29.96 -18.92 -5.69
CA ASP A 254 29.07 -17.85 -6.15
C ASP A 254 29.51 -17.32 -7.52
N LEU A 255 30.82 -17.17 -7.73
CA LEU A 255 31.36 -16.69 -9.00
C LEU A 255 31.17 -17.72 -10.11
N GLU A 256 31.39 -19.01 -9.85
CA GLU A 256 31.14 -20.10 -10.80
C GLU A 256 29.69 -20.14 -11.31
N ALA A 257 28.72 -19.78 -10.46
CA ALA A 257 27.31 -19.77 -10.83
C ALA A 257 26.92 -18.61 -11.78
N VAL A 258 27.67 -17.51 -11.75
CA VAL A 258 27.30 -16.24 -12.41
C VAL A 258 28.24 -15.89 -13.56
N ILE A 259 29.50 -16.30 -13.47
CA ILE A 259 30.59 -15.88 -14.36
C ILE A 259 30.96 -17.02 -15.32
N PRO A 260 31.10 -16.75 -16.63
CA PRO A 260 31.59 -17.74 -17.59
C PRO A 260 32.94 -18.36 -17.18
N PRO A 261 33.17 -19.67 -17.42
CA PRO A 261 34.38 -20.36 -16.97
C PRO A 261 35.68 -19.77 -17.50
N ASP A 262 35.72 -19.34 -18.76
CA ASP A 262 36.87 -18.70 -19.41
C ASP A 262 37.26 -17.36 -18.74
N LEU A 263 36.26 -16.55 -18.37
CA LEU A 263 36.48 -15.32 -17.61
C LEU A 263 36.92 -15.62 -16.16
N LEU A 264 36.36 -16.66 -15.54
CA LEU A 264 36.74 -17.06 -14.19
C LEU A 264 38.20 -17.55 -14.14
N THR A 265 38.63 -18.36 -15.11
CA THR A 265 40.03 -18.78 -15.24
C THR A 265 40.96 -17.56 -15.38
N ALA A 266 40.59 -16.58 -16.22
CA ALA A 266 41.38 -15.35 -16.36
C ALA A 266 41.45 -14.54 -15.04
N TYR A 267 40.37 -14.54 -14.26
CA TYR A 267 40.32 -13.93 -12.93
C TYR A 267 41.23 -14.62 -11.93
N GLU A 268 41.22 -15.95 -11.87
CA GLU A 268 42.07 -16.75 -10.99
C GLU A 268 43.55 -16.57 -11.30
N VAL A 269 43.93 -16.60 -12.59
CA VAL A 269 45.30 -16.32 -13.03
C VAL A 269 45.74 -14.92 -12.60
N ALA A 270 44.85 -13.93 -12.74
CA ALA A 270 45.12 -12.55 -12.31
C ALA A 270 45.24 -12.40 -10.79
N ALA A 271 44.51 -13.21 -10.01
CA ALA A 271 44.59 -13.23 -8.55
C ALA A 271 45.86 -13.93 -8.04
N ALA A 272 46.29 -15.01 -8.70
CA ALA A 272 47.50 -15.76 -8.36
C ALA A 272 48.80 -14.99 -8.64
N HIS A 273 48.78 -14.08 -9.62
CA HIS A 273 49.95 -13.29 -10.04
C HIS A 273 49.75 -11.79 -9.77
N PRO A 274 49.84 -11.34 -8.50
CA PRO A 274 49.74 -9.91 -8.20
C PRO A 274 50.90 -9.14 -8.86
N SER A 275 50.56 -8.08 -9.59
CA SER A 275 51.55 -7.25 -10.31
C SER A 275 52.66 -6.75 -9.37
N ARG A 276 53.92 -6.74 -9.83
CA ARG A 276 55.05 -6.14 -9.10
C ARG A 276 54.75 -4.67 -8.79
N ARG A 277 54.53 -4.36 -7.50
CA ARG A 277 54.26 -3.00 -7.02
C ARG A 277 55.58 -2.28 -6.75
N TYR A 278 55.78 -1.12 -7.37
CA TYR A 278 56.80 -0.16 -6.92
C TYR A 278 56.13 0.88 -6.01
N GLY A 279 56.36 0.78 -4.70
CA GLY A 279 55.87 1.72 -3.67
C GLY A 279 55.38 1.06 -2.37
N PRO A 280 55.24 1.82 -1.27
CA PRO A 280 54.84 1.27 0.03
C PRO A 280 53.43 0.65 -0.01
N ALA A 281 53.25 -0.41 0.77
CA ALA A 281 51.99 -1.14 0.87
C ALA A 281 50.86 -0.22 1.36
N GLN A 282 49.94 0.14 0.48
CA GLN A 282 48.73 0.86 0.87
C GLN A 282 47.84 -0.05 1.72
N THR A 283 47.27 0.53 2.77
CA THR A 283 46.21 -0.08 3.58
C THR A 283 45.16 -0.71 2.67
N ARG A 284 44.73 -1.93 3.00
CA ARG A 284 43.79 -2.79 2.26
C ARG A 284 42.61 -1.94 1.76
N ALA A 285 42.71 -1.43 0.52
CA ALA A 285 41.68 -0.57 -0.05
C ALA A 285 40.38 -1.37 -0.06
N LYS A 286 39.28 -0.78 0.41
CA LYS A 286 37.95 -1.42 0.36
C LYS A 286 37.74 -1.94 -1.07
N PRO A 287 37.62 -3.27 -1.29
CA PRO A 287 37.52 -3.82 -2.64
C PRO A 287 36.37 -3.13 -3.38
N GLY A 288 36.65 -2.62 -4.58
CA GLY A 288 35.67 -1.94 -5.43
C GLY A 288 35.45 -0.44 -5.20
N LEU A 289 36.10 0.21 -4.23
CA LEU A 289 36.06 1.68 -4.14
C LEU A 289 36.70 2.33 -5.37
N THR A 290 37.77 1.71 -5.88
CA THR A 290 38.49 2.07 -7.10
C THR A 290 38.41 0.91 -8.09
N ALA A 291 38.54 1.19 -9.39
CA ALA A 291 38.61 0.13 -10.38
C ALA A 291 39.85 -0.75 -10.15
N PRO A 292 39.71 -2.09 -10.22
CA PRO A 292 40.84 -3.01 -10.17
C PRO A 292 41.88 -2.70 -11.26
N THR A 293 43.16 -2.92 -11.00
CA THR A 293 44.22 -2.69 -11.99
C THR A 293 44.11 -3.67 -13.16
N ARG A 294 43.91 -4.95 -12.83
CA ARG A 294 43.77 -6.08 -13.76
C ARG A 294 42.45 -6.02 -14.51
N ALA A 295 42.48 -6.31 -15.82
CA ALA A 295 41.28 -6.32 -16.64
C ALA A 295 40.27 -7.39 -16.21
N ALA A 296 40.73 -8.64 -16.01
CA ALA A 296 39.88 -9.75 -15.61
C ALA A 296 39.11 -9.49 -14.30
N VAL A 297 39.77 -8.89 -13.29
CA VAL A 297 39.13 -8.55 -12.00
C VAL A 297 38.05 -7.48 -12.17
N ALA A 298 38.28 -6.47 -13.02
CA ALA A 298 37.27 -5.47 -13.32
C ALA A 298 36.10 -6.07 -14.11
N ALA A 299 36.39 -6.95 -15.06
CA ALA A 299 35.41 -7.64 -15.88
C ALA A 299 34.46 -8.50 -15.03
N VAL A 300 34.96 -9.32 -14.10
CA VAL A 300 34.13 -10.15 -13.22
C VAL A 300 33.11 -9.32 -12.44
N GLY A 301 33.56 -8.25 -11.77
CA GLY A 301 32.65 -7.38 -11.02
C GLY A 301 31.62 -6.68 -11.89
N ALA A 302 32.04 -6.20 -13.07
CA ALA A 302 31.15 -5.51 -14.01
C ALA A 302 30.13 -6.45 -14.68
N VAL A 303 30.53 -7.68 -15.03
CA VAL A 303 29.65 -8.69 -15.64
C VAL A 303 28.55 -9.07 -14.66
N ALA A 304 28.88 -9.43 -13.41
CA ALA A 304 27.88 -9.74 -12.39
C ALA A 304 26.93 -8.56 -12.13
N ALA A 305 27.44 -7.33 -12.13
CA ALA A 305 26.61 -6.14 -11.96
C ALA A 305 25.64 -5.91 -13.12
N ILE A 306 26.11 -6.01 -14.37
CA ILE A 306 25.26 -5.83 -15.55
C ILE A 306 24.27 -6.98 -15.74
N GLU A 307 24.62 -8.20 -15.33
CA GLU A 307 23.71 -9.34 -15.36
C GLU A 307 22.49 -9.12 -14.45
N ALA A 308 22.70 -8.58 -13.24
CA ALA A 308 21.62 -8.18 -12.34
C ALA A 308 20.84 -6.95 -12.83
N LEU A 309 21.54 -5.88 -13.21
CA LEU A 309 20.89 -4.62 -13.66
C LEU A 309 20.18 -4.77 -15.02
N GLY A 310 20.61 -5.74 -15.83
CA GLY A 310 20.06 -6.04 -17.15
C GLY A 310 18.75 -6.81 -17.14
N ARG A 311 18.25 -7.24 -15.97
CA ARG A 311 16.94 -7.91 -15.82
C ARG A 311 15.79 -6.94 -16.15
N CYS A 312 14.64 -7.48 -16.56
CA CYS A 312 13.50 -6.69 -17.04
C CYS A 312 12.81 -5.87 -15.95
N ASP A 313 12.89 -6.30 -14.70
CA ASP A 313 12.19 -5.67 -13.58
C ASP A 313 12.98 -5.79 -12.27
N VAL A 314 12.58 -4.99 -11.29
CA VAL A 314 13.24 -4.85 -9.99
C VAL A 314 13.18 -6.16 -9.17
N SER A 315 12.12 -6.95 -9.32
CA SER A 315 11.98 -8.24 -8.63
C SER A 315 12.99 -9.24 -9.17
N SER A 316 13.03 -9.42 -10.49
CA SER A 316 13.98 -10.30 -11.18
C SER A 316 15.44 -9.90 -10.92
N ALA A 317 15.74 -8.60 -10.87
CA ALA A 317 17.07 -8.12 -10.46
C ALA A 317 17.37 -8.43 -9.00
N GLY A 318 16.38 -8.32 -8.11
CA GLY A 318 16.50 -8.71 -6.71
C GLY A 318 16.83 -10.21 -6.56
N ASP A 319 16.19 -11.08 -7.33
CA ASP A 319 16.49 -12.52 -7.33
C ASP A 319 17.91 -12.80 -7.80
N SER A 320 18.37 -12.13 -8.86
CA SER A 320 19.75 -12.22 -9.34
C SER A 320 20.78 -11.70 -8.31
N LEU A 321 20.42 -10.75 -7.45
CA LEU A 321 21.28 -10.22 -6.37
C LEU A 321 21.17 -11.00 -5.04
N ARG A 322 20.25 -11.95 -4.93
CA ARG A 322 19.92 -12.65 -3.68
C ARG A 322 21.12 -13.36 -3.07
N TRP A 323 21.90 -14.06 -3.88
CA TRP A 323 23.10 -14.79 -3.45
C TRP A 323 24.11 -13.85 -2.76
N LEU A 324 24.24 -12.61 -3.22
CA LEU A 324 25.19 -11.65 -2.66
C LEU A 324 24.77 -11.20 -1.25
N VAL A 325 23.46 -11.19 -0.97
CA VAL A 325 22.90 -10.94 0.36
C VAL A 325 23.14 -12.13 1.29
N THR A 326 22.92 -13.36 0.82
CA THR A 326 23.13 -14.58 1.62
C THR A 326 24.61 -14.78 1.94
N SER A 327 25.49 -14.75 0.94
CA SER A 327 26.94 -14.92 1.13
C SER A 327 27.56 -13.84 2.02
N SER A 328 27.03 -12.61 1.98
CA SER A 328 27.45 -11.55 2.91
C SER A 328 27.07 -11.88 4.36
N ARG A 329 25.87 -12.41 4.60
CA ARG A 329 25.38 -12.78 5.93
C ARG A 329 26.11 -14.00 6.49
N ASP A 330 26.40 -14.99 5.65
CA ASP A 330 27.13 -16.21 6.05
C ASP A 330 28.55 -15.88 6.51
N ARG A 331 29.14 -14.80 5.99
CA ARG A 331 30.43 -14.25 6.46
C ARG A 331 30.31 -13.34 7.69
N GLY A 332 29.15 -13.32 8.35
CA GLY A 332 28.91 -12.58 9.59
C GLY A 332 28.60 -11.09 9.41
N LEU A 333 28.36 -10.60 8.19
CA LEU A 333 27.93 -9.21 8.01
C LEU A 333 26.45 -9.06 8.29
N ALA A 334 26.11 -8.12 9.17
CA ALA A 334 24.73 -7.71 9.36
C ALA A 334 24.24 -7.00 8.08
N VAL A 335 23.40 -7.66 7.27
CA VAL A 335 22.72 -7.06 6.12
C VAL A 335 21.24 -6.87 6.45
N SER A 336 20.80 -5.62 6.52
CA SER A 336 19.45 -5.20 6.87
C SER A 336 18.93 -4.17 5.86
N ALA A 337 17.62 -3.94 5.84
CA ALA A 337 17.01 -2.96 4.93
C ALA A 337 17.58 -1.54 5.11
N THR A 338 18.06 -1.20 6.32
CA THR A 338 18.66 0.10 6.62
C THR A 338 20.10 0.24 6.11
N ASN A 339 20.87 -0.84 6.00
CA ASN A 339 22.27 -0.79 5.58
C ASN A 339 22.57 -1.40 4.20
N ILE A 340 21.57 -2.01 3.54
CA ILE A 340 21.73 -2.67 2.24
C ILE A 340 21.98 -1.74 1.06
N ALA A 341 21.77 -0.42 1.19
CA ALA A 341 22.16 0.56 0.18
C ALA A 341 23.68 0.59 0.04
N TRP A 342 24.20 -0.28 -0.83
CA TRP A 342 25.61 -0.44 -1.05
C TRP A 342 26.14 0.76 -1.83
N GLY A 343 27.14 1.47 -1.30
CA GLY A 343 27.76 2.60 -1.98
C GLY A 343 27.10 3.95 -1.69
N LYS A 344 27.64 5.00 -2.32
CA LYS A 344 27.12 6.37 -2.26
C LYS A 344 26.55 6.73 -3.63
N ASN A 345 25.50 7.56 -3.65
CA ASN A 345 24.85 8.07 -4.87
C ASN A 345 24.24 6.96 -5.75
N THR A 346 23.75 5.88 -5.13
CA THR A 346 22.99 4.86 -5.85
C THR A 346 21.55 5.29 -6.09
N THR A 347 20.93 4.71 -7.12
CA THR A 347 19.56 5.02 -7.49
C THR A 347 18.55 4.41 -6.52
N LEU A 348 17.33 4.98 -6.51
CA LEU A 348 16.20 4.36 -5.84
C LEU A 348 15.80 3.04 -6.51
N VAL A 349 16.06 2.88 -7.81
CA VAL A 349 15.81 1.65 -8.57
C VAL A 349 16.71 0.51 -8.07
N LEU A 350 18.02 0.76 -7.93
CA LEU A 350 18.93 -0.22 -7.32
C LEU A 350 18.57 -0.49 -5.86
N ALA A 351 18.22 0.55 -5.09
CA ALA A 351 17.78 0.36 -3.70
C ALA A 351 16.54 -0.55 -3.62
N GLY A 352 15.61 -0.43 -4.57
CA GLY A 352 14.47 -1.33 -4.71
C GLY A 352 14.87 -2.76 -5.05
N ALA A 353 15.82 -2.95 -5.96
CA ALA A 353 16.31 -4.29 -6.32
C ALA A 353 17.02 -4.96 -5.14
N GLN A 354 17.82 -4.20 -4.40
CA GLN A 354 18.46 -4.64 -3.16
C GLN A 354 17.42 -5.02 -2.08
N LEU A 355 16.34 -4.25 -1.95
CA LEU A 355 15.24 -4.59 -1.04
C LEU A 355 14.50 -5.86 -1.49
N ALA A 356 14.26 -6.04 -2.79
CA ALA A 356 13.66 -7.26 -3.35
C ALA A 356 14.55 -8.50 -3.08
N ALA A 357 15.87 -8.37 -3.23
CA ALA A 357 16.84 -9.39 -2.87
C ALA A 357 16.75 -9.76 -1.38
N LEU A 358 16.57 -8.77 -0.51
CA LEU A 358 16.43 -8.99 0.94
C LEU A 358 15.05 -9.50 1.36
N GLY A 359 14.02 -9.32 0.53
CA GLY A 359 12.59 -9.52 0.85
C GLY A 359 12.26 -10.81 1.62
N PRO A 360 12.59 -12.00 1.08
CA PRO A 360 12.38 -13.30 1.74
C PRO A 360 13.09 -13.48 3.09
N LEU A 361 14.09 -12.66 3.40
CA LEU A 361 14.82 -12.69 4.67
C LEU A 361 14.30 -11.66 5.69
N LEU A 362 13.27 -10.88 5.32
CA LEU A 362 12.63 -9.89 6.19
C LEU A 362 11.43 -10.50 6.89
N LYS A 363 11.17 -10.03 8.12
CA LYS A 363 9.93 -10.32 8.83
C LYS A 363 8.73 -9.79 8.03
N PRO A 364 7.53 -10.39 8.12
CA PRO A 364 6.34 -9.94 7.40
C PRO A 364 6.02 -8.46 7.57
N SER A 365 6.18 -7.95 8.79
CA SER A 365 5.95 -6.54 9.09
C SER A 365 6.92 -5.63 8.33
N ASP A 366 8.18 -6.03 8.20
CA ASP A 366 9.19 -5.30 7.43
C ASP A 366 8.96 -5.43 5.92
N GLN A 367 8.49 -6.59 5.44
CA GLN A 367 8.09 -6.74 4.04
C GLN A 367 7.00 -5.72 3.66
N LEU A 368 6.03 -5.48 4.54
CA LEU A 368 5.01 -4.44 4.37
C LEU A 368 5.61 -3.02 4.42
N ARG A 369 6.48 -2.74 5.40
CA ARG A 369 7.14 -1.42 5.53
C ARG A 369 7.91 -0.99 4.30
N TYR A 370 8.60 -1.94 3.68
CA TYR A 370 9.45 -1.71 2.51
C TYR A 370 8.77 -2.02 1.18
N ARG A 371 7.46 -2.33 1.23
CA ARG A 371 6.61 -2.56 0.05
C ARG A 371 7.18 -3.65 -0.88
N ILE A 372 7.69 -4.73 -0.30
CA ILE A 372 8.27 -5.85 -1.06
C ILE A 372 7.19 -6.44 -1.97
N GLY A 373 7.56 -6.79 -3.21
CA GLY A 373 6.64 -7.32 -4.23
C GLY A 373 5.92 -6.26 -5.07
N THR A 374 6.13 -4.97 -4.79
CA THR A 374 5.71 -3.90 -5.72
C THR A 374 6.73 -3.74 -6.85
N SER A 375 6.36 -2.99 -7.90
CA SER A 375 7.27 -2.66 -9.02
C SER A 375 8.52 -1.89 -8.58
N LEU A 376 8.44 -1.15 -7.47
CA LEU A 376 9.57 -0.45 -6.87
C LEU A 376 9.46 -0.46 -5.34
N PRO A 377 9.97 -1.53 -4.69
CA PRO A 377 10.13 -1.55 -3.25
C PRO A 377 11.00 -0.37 -2.81
N ASN A 378 10.71 0.22 -1.66
CA ASN A 378 11.43 1.41 -1.24
C ASN A 378 11.64 1.45 0.26
N ARG A 379 12.64 2.23 0.66
CA ARG A 379 12.86 2.53 2.08
C ARG A 379 11.80 3.50 2.52
N SER A 380 11.21 3.23 3.68
CA SER A 380 10.16 4.06 4.24
C SER A 380 10.64 5.51 4.41
N THR A 381 10.00 6.43 3.71
CA THR A 381 10.19 7.86 3.94
C THR A 381 9.50 8.22 5.25
N PRO A 382 10.20 8.84 6.22
CA PRO A 382 9.57 9.26 7.47
C PRO A 382 8.64 10.43 7.19
N SER A 383 7.40 10.15 6.77
CA SER A 383 6.31 11.12 6.73
C SER A 383 5.29 10.75 7.82
N PRO A 384 5.37 11.37 9.00
CA PRO A 384 4.36 11.21 10.05
C PRO A 384 2.95 11.56 9.54
N GLN A 385 2.87 12.51 8.60
CA GLN A 385 1.62 13.00 8.01
C GLN A 385 0.86 11.88 7.28
N ARG A 386 1.55 11.03 6.50
CA ARG A 386 0.88 9.93 5.79
C ARG A 386 0.24 8.94 6.77
N ALA A 387 0.97 8.56 7.82
CA ALA A 387 0.46 7.59 8.78
C ALA A 387 -0.69 8.16 9.62
N ASP A 388 -0.66 9.45 9.95
CA ASP A 388 -1.77 10.13 10.64
C ASP A 388 -3.01 10.27 9.74
N LEU A 389 -2.82 10.61 8.44
CA LEU A 389 -3.89 10.63 7.44
C LEU A 389 -4.59 9.27 7.33
N ILE A 390 -3.84 8.19 7.13
CA ILE A 390 -4.42 6.84 7.05
C ILE A 390 -5.12 6.49 8.37
N ALA A 391 -4.51 6.77 9.52
CA ALA A 391 -5.13 6.47 10.83
C ALA A 391 -6.44 7.24 11.07
N ARG A 392 -6.57 8.45 10.51
CA ARG A 392 -7.81 9.24 10.53
C ARG A 392 -8.93 8.58 9.72
N GLN A 393 -8.60 8.06 8.55
CA GLN A 393 -9.55 7.48 7.59
C GLN A 393 -9.81 5.97 7.80
N LEU A 394 -9.09 5.32 8.70
CA LEU A 394 -9.14 3.87 8.88
C LEU A 394 -9.99 3.48 10.11
N PRO A 395 -11.00 2.60 9.97
CA PRO A 395 -11.70 2.01 11.11
C PRO A 395 -10.79 1.08 11.91
N THR A 396 -11.05 0.93 13.21
CA THR A 396 -10.31 -0.01 14.06
C THR A 396 -10.47 -1.46 13.60
N MET A 397 -11.67 -1.82 13.13
CA MET A 397 -11.93 -3.09 12.46
C MET A 397 -12.01 -2.86 10.96
N LEU A 398 -11.05 -3.39 10.19
CA LEU A 398 -11.04 -3.27 8.73
C LEU A 398 -12.39 -3.65 8.10
N TRP A 399 -12.77 -3.04 6.97
CA TRP A 399 -14.03 -3.33 6.27
C TRP A 399 -14.23 -4.83 5.98
N PRO A 400 -15.42 -5.39 6.24
CA PRO A 400 -15.68 -6.82 6.07
C PRO A 400 -15.45 -7.33 4.65
N ALA A 401 -15.84 -6.55 3.62
CA ALA A 401 -15.64 -6.94 2.22
C ALA A 401 -14.17 -7.29 1.91
N TRP A 402 -13.26 -6.55 2.54
CA TRP A 402 -11.82 -6.72 2.40
C TRP A 402 -11.27 -7.84 3.28
N SER A 403 -11.62 -7.85 4.56
CA SER A 403 -11.11 -8.85 5.49
C SER A 403 -11.60 -10.27 5.20
N LEU A 404 -12.76 -10.42 4.56
CA LEU A 404 -13.29 -11.72 4.12
C LEU A 404 -12.45 -12.31 2.99
N ARG A 405 -12.05 -11.50 2.00
CA ARG A 405 -11.18 -11.97 0.89
C ARG A 405 -9.77 -12.32 1.38
N MET A 406 -9.30 -11.68 2.46
CA MET A 406 -7.99 -11.98 3.08
C MET A 406 -8.05 -13.07 4.17
N ALA A 407 -9.21 -13.66 4.45
CA ALA A 407 -9.37 -14.62 5.53
C ALA A 407 -8.86 -16.01 5.15
N LEU A 408 -7.97 -16.57 5.95
CA LEU A 408 -7.62 -17.99 5.87
C LEU A 408 -8.72 -18.86 6.51
N PRO A 409 -8.90 -20.12 6.08
CA PRO A 409 -9.81 -21.05 6.74
C PRO A 409 -9.57 -21.13 8.25
N GLY A 410 -10.64 -21.01 9.06
CA GLY A 410 -10.55 -21.01 10.52
C GLY A 410 -10.15 -19.68 11.16
N SER A 411 -9.88 -18.62 10.38
CA SER A 411 -9.56 -17.30 10.92
C SER A 411 -10.79 -16.61 11.50
N HIS A 412 -10.69 -16.16 12.75
CA HIS A 412 -11.75 -15.37 13.37
C HIS A 412 -11.67 -13.90 12.97
N GLN A 413 -12.71 -13.37 12.32
CA GLN A 413 -12.81 -11.97 11.88
C GLN A 413 -12.55 -10.95 13.01
N ARG A 414 -12.84 -11.30 14.26
CA ARG A 414 -12.59 -10.46 15.44
C ARG A 414 -11.11 -10.12 15.66
N GLN A 415 -10.21 -11.05 15.34
CA GLN A 415 -8.76 -10.84 15.46
C GLN A 415 -8.17 -10.36 14.14
N LEU A 416 -8.67 -10.91 13.02
CA LEU A 416 -8.18 -10.59 11.69
C LEU A 416 -8.44 -9.13 11.32
N ARG A 417 -9.67 -8.61 11.51
CA ARG A 417 -10.03 -7.25 11.08
C ARG A 417 -9.17 -6.16 11.75
N PRO A 418 -8.96 -6.15 13.09
CA PRO A 418 -8.05 -5.18 13.70
C PRO A 418 -6.59 -5.40 13.32
N ALA A 419 -6.17 -6.65 13.11
CA ALA A 419 -4.78 -6.94 12.72
C ALA A 419 -4.47 -6.40 11.33
N LEU A 420 -5.35 -6.62 10.35
CA LEU A 420 -5.18 -6.11 8.99
C LEU A 420 -5.19 -4.57 8.98
N ALA A 421 -6.08 -3.92 9.76
CA ALA A 421 -6.08 -2.46 9.91
C ALA A 421 -4.73 -1.94 10.44
N ILE A 422 -4.16 -2.59 11.47
CA ILE A 422 -2.81 -2.24 11.97
C ILE A 422 -1.75 -2.42 10.87
N CYS A 423 -1.85 -3.47 10.05
CA CYS A 423 -0.89 -3.75 8.98
C CYS A 423 -0.85 -2.64 7.92
N LEU A 424 -2.00 -2.02 7.60
CA LEU A 424 -2.05 -0.91 6.64
C LEU A 424 -1.23 0.31 7.10
N LEU A 425 -1.18 0.56 8.41
CA LEU A 425 -0.37 1.65 8.98
C LEU A 425 1.15 1.38 8.94
N LEU A 426 1.57 0.12 8.72
CA LEU A 426 2.98 -0.23 8.59
C LEU A 426 3.53 0.09 7.20
N VAL A 427 2.66 0.03 6.18
CA VAL A 427 3.06 0.22 4.79
C VAL A 427 3.67 1.60 4.61
N ASN A 428 4.90 1.63 4.10
CA ASN A 428 5.69 2.84 3.93
C ASN A 428 5.85 3.68 5.22
N SER A 429 5.95 3.04 6.39
CA SER A 429 6.05 3.75 7.67
C SER A 429 7.14 3.20 8.60
N ARG A 430 7.57 4.05 9.55
CA ARG A 430 8.50 3.67 10.63
C ARG A 430 7.78 3.32 11.94
N LEU A 431 6.46 3.13 11.91
CA LEU A 431 5.67 2.82 13.11
C LEU A 431 5.93 1.40 13.59
N ASN A 432 6.17 1.19 14.88
CA ASN A 432 6.10 -0.17 15.44
C ASN A 432 4.65 -0.62 15.59
N LEU A 433 4.44 -1.93 15.76
CA LEU A 433 3.10 -2.54 15.81
C LEU A 433 2.25 -1.95 16.95
N ASP A 434 2.84 -1.72 18.14
CA ASP A 434 2.10 -1.19 19.29
C ASP A 434 1.69 0.27 19.09
N LYS A 435 2.54 1.10 18.46
CA LYS A 435 2.19 2.48 18.13
C LYS A 435 1.08 2.51 17.09
N ALA A 436 1.15 1.67 16.05
CA ALA A 436 0.07 1.54 15.06
C ALA A 436 -1.24 1.08 15.71
N ALA A 437 -1.19 0.10 16.62
CA ALA A 437 -2.36 -0.35 17.38
C ALA A 437 -3.00 0.78 18.21
N ARG A 438 -2.18 1.59 18.91
CA ARG A 438 -2.66 2.73 19.69
C ARG A 438 -3.31 3.82 18.83
N MET A 439 -2.79 4.10 17.64
CA MET A 439 -3.30 5.17 16.75
C MET A 439 -4.76 4.97 16.34
N ILE A 440 -5.20 3.72 16.19
CA ILE A 440 -6.59 3.39 15.83
C ILE A 440 -7.40 2.83 17.01
N GLY A 441 -6.88 2.92 18.24
CA GLY A 441 -7.55 2.39 19.43
C GLY A 441 -7.82 0.89 19.38
N SER A 442 -6.92 0.12 18.75
CA SER A 442 -7.08 -1.32 18.53
C SER A 442 -7.19 -2.09 19.84
N PRO A 443 -8.04 -3.13 19.89
CA PRO A 443 -8.21 -3.95 21.09
C PRO A 443 -7.24 -5.15 21.15
N ILE A 444 -6.31 -5.24 20.19
CA ILE A 444 -5.23 -6.24 20.15
C ILE A 444 -3.89 -5.50 20.19
N ASP A 445 -2.89 -6.13 20.81
CA ASP A 445 -1.53 -5.60 20.90
C ASP A 445 -0.67 -5.97 19.68
N GLY A 446 0.54 -5.39 19.60
CA GLY A 446 1.45 -5.68 18.50
C GLY A 446 1.89 -7.14 18.45
N GLN A 447 1.96 -7.82 19.59
CA GLN A 447 2.37 -9.23 19.65
C GLN A 447 1.33 -10.17 19.03
N ALA A 448 0.04 -9.91 19.24
CA ALA A 448 -1.05 -10.62 18.57
C ALA A 448 -1.00 -10.43 17.04
N VAL A 449 -0.75 -9.19 16.58
CA VAL A 449 -0.60 -8.91 15.14
C VAL A 449 0.62 -9.61 14.54
N SER A 450 1.75 -9.61 15.26
CA SER A 450 2.96 -10.29 14.80
C SER A 450 2.74 -11.80 14.61
N ARG A 451 2.03 -12.45 15.53
CA ARG A 451 1.68 -13.88 15.41
C ARG A 451 0.76 -14.14 14.22
N LEU A 452 -0.23 -13.29 14.00
CA LEU A 452 -1.14 -13.42 12.87
C LEU A 452 -0.39 -13.24 11.54
N LEU A 453 0.49 -12.24 11.43
CA LEU A 453 1.32 -12.03 10.25
C LEU A 453 2.23 -13.23 9.94
N GLN A 454 2.79 -13.89 10.97
CA GLN A 454 3.58 -15.11 10.78
C GLN A 454 2.73 -16.28 10.26
N VAL A 455 1.46 -16.37 10.67
CA VAL A 455 0.52 -17.37 10.13
C VAL A 455 0.18 -17.06 8.68
N LEU A 456 -0.07 -15.79 8.35
CA LEU A 456 -0.34 -15.37 6.96
C LEU A 456 0.86 -15.58 6.03
N GLU A 457 2.08 -15.34 6.51
CA GLU A 457 3.32 -15.53 5.74
C GLU A 457 3.58 -16.99 5.36
N ARG A 458 3.21 -17.94 6.24
CA ARG A 458 3.39 -19.37 5.98
C ARG A 458 2.44 -19.94 4.93
N HIS A 459 1.47 -19.16 4.47
CA HIS A 459 0.50 -19.58 3.48
C HIS A 459 1.00 -19.25 2.07
N ASP A 460 0.78 -20.14 1.10
CA ASP A 460 1.28 -20.01 -0.28
C ASP A 460 0.80 -18.72 -0.99
N LEU A 461 -0.34 -18.17 -0.54
CA LEU A 461 -0.94 -16.94 -1.04
C LEU A 461 -0.44 -15.65 -0.35
N TRP A 462 0.65 -15.71 0.41
CA TRP A 462 1.19 -14.54 1.12
C TRP A 462 1.50 -13.37 0.17
N GLU A 463 2.01 -13.64 -1.02
CA GLU A 463 2.33 -12.58 -1.99
C GLU A 463 1.09 -11.78 -2.42
N GLY A 464 -0.03 -12.48 -2.64
CA GLY A 464 -1.33 -11.87 -2.93
C GLY A 464 -1.87 -11.05 -1.76
N LEU A 465 -1.81 -11.60 -0.54
CA LEU A 465 -2.22 -10.92 0.70
C LEU A 465 -1.41 -9.64 0.95
N ARG A 466 -0.09 -9.73 0.81
CA ARG A 466 0.83 -8.61 0.98
C ARG A 466 0.57 -7.53 -0.06
N SER A 467 0.37 -7.92 -1.32
CA SER A 467 0.04 -6.98 -2.41
C SER A 467 -1.29 -6.27 -2.15
N ALA A 468 -2.30 -7.00 -1.68
CA ALA A 468 -3.59 -6.43 -1.31
C ALA A 468 -3.48 -5.40 -0.18
N LEU A 469 -2.70 -5.69 0.87
CA LEU A 469 -2.44 -4.75 1.97
C LEU A 469 -1.70 -3.49 1.47
N ILE A 470 -0.71 -3.64 0.60
CA ILE A 470 0.04 -2.51 0.07
C ILE A 470 -0.84 -1.64 -0.83
N ARG A 471 -1.59 -2.23 -1.77
CA ARG A 471 -2.50 -1.51 -2.67
C ARG A 471 -3.57 -0.74 -1.88
N MET A 472 -4.10 -1.35 -0.81
CA MET A 472 -5.09 -0.69 0.04
C MET A 472 -4.51 0.51 0.80
N ALA A 473 -3.31 0.36 1.36
CA ALA A 473 -2.65 1.46 2.06
C ALA A 473 -2.23 2.60 1.11
N ASP A 474 -1.93 2.29 -0.16
CA ASP A 474 -1.70 3.29 -1.21
C ASP A 474 -3.01 3.97 -1.62
N TYR A 475 -4.09 3.20 -1.82
CA TYR A 475 -5.42 3.76 -2.12
C TYR A 475 -5.89 4.76 -1.05
N LEU A 476 -5.79 4.40 0.24
CA LEU A 476 -6.17 5.30 1.34
C LEU A 476 -5.29 6.56 1.42
N ALA A 477 -4.05 6.51 0.95
CA ALA A 477 -3.19 7.68 0.96
C ALA A 477 -3.43 8.63 -0.23
N GLU A 478 -4.01 8.12 -1.32
CA GLU A 478 -4.20 8.85 -2.58
C GLU A 478 -5.65 9.30 -2.80
N HIS A 479 -6.62 8.68 -2.14
CA HIS A 479 -8.05 8.96 -2.30
C HIS A 479 -8.65 9.57 -1.04
N GLU A 480 -9.60 10.49 -1.24
CA GLU A 480 -10.37 11.06 -0.14
C GLU A 480 -11.39 10.04 0.37
N VAL A 481 -11.35 9.78 1.67
CA VAL A 481 -12.28 8.89 2.38
C VAL A 481 -13.34 9.78 3.05
N PRO A 482 -14.64 9.55 2.80
CA PRO A 482 -15.69 10.46 3.28
C PRO A 482 -15.95 10.38 4.79
N ILE A 483 -15.42 9.37 5.50
CA ILE A 483 -15.62 9.21 6.95
C ILE A 483 -14.33 9.49 7.71
N ASP A 484 -14.38 10.43 8.65
CA ASP A 484 -13.33 10.61 9.66
C ASP A 484 -13.53 9.63 10.82
N TYR A 485 -12.94 8.45 10.69
CA TYR A 485 -13.03 7.41 11.72
C TYR A 485 -12.36 7.81 13.04
N ARG A 486 -11.37 8.71 13.05
CA ARG A 486 -10.81 9.21 14.32
C ARG A 486 -11.85 9.97 15.10
N ARG A 487 -12.57 10.89 14.43
CA ARG A 487 -13.70 11.60 15.02
C ARG A 487 -14.81 10.64 15.45
N ARG A 488 -15.20 9.69 14.60
CA ARG A 488 -16.26 8.70 14.92
C ARG A 488 -15.96 7.86 16.16
N ARG A 489 -14.69 7.57 16.46
CA ARG A 489 -14.26 6.80 17.64
C ARG A 489 -14.44 7.56 18.96
N GLU A 490 -14.43 8.89 18.90
CA GLU A 490 -14.49 9.78 20.08
C GLU A 490 -15.92 10.23 20.42
N LEU A 491 -16.92 9.88 19.60
CA LEU A 491 -18.33 10.21 19.83
C LEU A 491 -18.94 9.46 21.02
N ASP A 492 -19.95 10.08 21.64
CA ASP A 492 -20.77 9.45 22.68
C ASP A 492 -21.92 8.63 22.09
N TYR A 493 -21.83 7.31 22.21
CA TYR A 493 -22.83 6.36 21.72
C TYR A 493 -23.86 5.89 22.77
N THR A 494 -23.88 6.49 23.96
CA THR A 494 -24.81 6.09 25.05
C THR A 494 -26.28 6.13 24.62
N MET A 495 -26.64 7.09 23.76
CA MET A 495 -28.02 7.30 23.26
C MET A 495 -28.24 6.86 21.80
N LEU A 496 -27.37 6.00 21.23
CA LEU A 496 -27.36 5.62 19.81
C LEU A 496 -28.67 5.01 19.26
N LEU A 497 -29.52 4.43 20.12
CA LEU A 497 -30.85 3.93 19.72
C LEU A 497 -31.74 3.73 20.97
N PRO A 498 -32.44 4.76 21.46
CA PRO A 498 -33.27 4.64 22.66
C PRO A 498 -34.36 3.57 22.49
N ASP A 499 -34.75 2.88 23.58
CA ASP A 499 -35.77 1.80 23.52
C ASP A 499 -37.08 2.25 22.87
N LYS A 500 -37.48 3.51 23.09
CA LYS A 500 -38.67 4.11 22.48
C LYS A 500 -38.57 4.20 20.95
N VAL A 501 -37.39 4.57 20.44
CA VAL A 501 -37.12 4.67 18.99
C VAL A 501 -37.06 3.28 18.36
N TRP A 502 -36.37 2.32 18.99
CA TRP A 502 -36.36 0.92 18.53
C TRP A 502 -37.77 0.32 18.46
N ALA A 503 -38.59 0.57 19.48
CA ALA A 503 -39.98 0.13 19.50
C ALA A 503 -40.79 0.76 18.36
N ARG A 504 -40.54 2.03 18.00
CA ARG A 504 -41.16 2.72 16.86
C ARG A 504 -40.75 2.06 15.53
N ILE A 505 -39.44 1.91 15.30
CA ILE A 505 -38.89 1.26 14.10
C ILE A 505 -39.44 -0.16 13.93
N CYS A 506 -39.52 -0.95 15.02
CA CYS A 506 -40.07 -2.30 14.94
C CYS A 506 -41.55 -2.34 14.56
N ARG A 507 -42.35 -1.35 15.01
CA ARG A 507 -43.77 -1.25 14.61
C ARG A 507 -43.89 -0.87 13.14
N ASP A 508 -43.14 0.14 12.72
CA ASP A 508 -43.17 0.67 11.35
C ASP A 508 -42.74 -0.36 10.31
N THR A 509 -41.74 -1.18 10.64
CA THR A 509 -41.17 -2.18 9.73
C THR A 509 -41.80 -3.57 9.88
N GLY A 510 -42.76 -3.74 10.80
CA GLY A 510 -43.35 -5.04 11.11
C GLY A 510 -42.38 -6.05 11.74
N THR A 511 -41.24 -5.58 12.27
CA THR A 511 -40.20 -6.43 12.86
C THR A 511 -40.66 -7.01 14.21
N PRO A 512 -40.57 -8.33 14.43
CA PRO A 512 -40.93 -8.93 15.71
C PRO A 512 -39.96 -8.54 16.83
N GLY A 513 -40.47 -8.34 18.05
CA GLY A 513 -39.65 -8.30 19.27
C GLY A 513 -39.10 -6.93 19.65
N ALA A 514 -39.99 -6.00 20.04
CA ALA A 514 -39.65 -4.72 20.67
C ALA A 514 -39.07 -4.83 22.11
N ARG A 515 -38.61 -6.02 22.52
CA ARG A 515 -38.03 -6.26 23.86
C ARG A 515 -36.62 -5.68 23.93
N SER A 516 -36.19 -5.26 25.12
CA SER A 516 -34.88 -4.62 25.39
C SER A 516 -33.67 -5.41 24.89
N VAL A 517 -33.73 -6.76 24.91
CA VAL A 517 -32.61 -7.61 24.48
C VAL A 517 -32.29 -7.44 22.98
N ARG A 518 -33.29 -7.38 22.10
CA ARG A 518 -33.06 -7.14 20.66
C ARG A 518 -32.64 -5.70 20.38
N ALA A 519 -33.13 -4.75 21.18
CA ALA A 519 -32.69 -3.36 21.11
C ALA A 519 -31.19 -3.24 21.39
N ASN A 520 -30.69 -3.95 22.41
CA ASN A 520 -29.26 -4.02 22.73
C ASN A 520 -28.42 -4.64 21.59
N ILE A 521 -28.93 -5.68 20.93
CA ILE A 521 -28.24 -6.29 19.79
C ILE A 521 -28.16 -5.30 18.62
N ALA A 522 -29.27 -4.64 18.28
CA ALA A 522 -29.31 -3.64 17.21
C ALA A 522 -28.39 -2.44 17.51
N ARG A 523 -28.38 -1.94 18.76
CA ARG A 523 -27.43 -0.92 19.23
C ARG A 523 -25.99 -1.35 19.05
N CYS A 524 -25.67 -2.58 19.45
CA CYS A 524 -24.32 -3.11 19.36
C CYS A 524 -23.87 -3.17 17.89
N LEU A 525 -24.74 -3.60 16.98
CA LEU A 525 -24.45 -3.62 15.55
C LEU A 525 -24.22 -2.21 15.00
N LEU A 526 -25.12 -1.26 15.29
CA LEU A 526 -24.96 0.15 14.88
C LEU A 526 -23.68 0.77 15.45
N PHE A 527 -23.33 0.47 16.70
CA PHE A 527 -22.11 0.94 17.32
C PHE A 527 -20.88 0.45 16.54
N GLU A 528 -20.80 -0.85 16.22
CA GLU A 528 -19.68 -1.40 15.45
C GLU A 528 -19.58 -0.80 14.04
N HIS A 529 -20.71 -0.49 13.41
CA HIS A 529 -20.75 0.11 12.07
C HIS A 529 -20.32 1.57 12.06
N LEU A 530 -20.86 2.39 12.96
CA LEU A 530 -20.65 3.84 12.96
C LEU A 530 -19.29 4.24 13.53
N SER A 531 -18.85 3.57 14.61
CA SER A 531 -17.58 3.87 15.26
C SER A 531 -16.39 3.18 14.60
N GLY A 532 -16.63 2.06 13.90
CA GLY A 532 -15.57 1.16 13.45
C GLY A 532 -14.85 0.41 14.59
N HIS A 533 -15.30 0.55 15.85
CA HIS A 533 -14.77 -0.15 17.02
C HIS A 533 -15.47 -1.49 17.27
N PRO A 534 -14.78 -2.48 17.85
CA PRO A 534 -15.42 -3.70 18.31
C PRO A 534 -16.35 -3.43 19.51
N ALA A 535 -17.45 -4.17 19.64
CA ALA A 535 -18.41 -4.00 20.74
C ALA A 535 -17.80 -4.00 22.14
N ARG A 536 -16.74 -4.81 22.37
CA ARG A 536 -16.03 -4.93 23.66
C ARG A 536 -15.36 -3.64 24.15
N LYS A 537 -15.22 -2.62 23.30
CA LYS A 537 -14.70 -1.30 23.70
C LYS A 537 -15.73 -0.48 24.47
N SER A 538 -17.02 -0.74 24.25
CA SER A 538 -18.09 -0.09 24.99
C SER A 538 -18.40 -0.86 26.27
N THR A 539 -18.54 -0.14 27.38
CA THR A 539 -18.96 -0.71 28.68
C THR A 539 -20.46 -1.00 28.73
N VAL A 540 -21.23 -0.51 27.75
CA VAL A 540 -22.69 -0.66 27.68
C VAL A 540 -23.10 -2.09 27.27
N PHE A 541 -22.24 -2.80 26.53
CA PHE A 541 -22.58 -4.10 25.95
C PHE A 541 -21.98 -5.28 26.74
N PRO A 542 -22.75 -6.38 26.95
CA PRO A 542 -22.24 -7.57 27.62
C PRO A 542 -21.15 -8.28 26.81
N ASP A 543 -20.02 -8.58 27.43
CA ASP A 543 -18.90 -9.24 26.76
C ASP A 543 -18.97 -10.79 26.81
N SER A 544 -20.13 -11.36 26.47
CA SER A 544 -20.36 -12.82 26.48
C SER A 544 -20.33 -13.46 25.10
N ASN A 545 -19.82 -14.69 24.96
CA ASN A 545 -19.82 -15.41 23.67
C ASN A 545 -21.23 -15.57 23.07
N VAL A 546 -22.23 -15.80 23.91
CA VAL A 546 -23.62 -15.95 23.46
C VAL A 546 -24.14 -14.64 22.86
N PHE A 547 -23.94 -13.51 23.55
CA PHE A 547 -24.37 -12.20 23.06
C PHE A 547 -23.67 -11.84 21.74
N ARG A 548 -22.37 -12.09 21.65
CA ARG A 548 -21.59 -11.83 20.43
C ARG A 548 -22.10 -12.66 19.24
N THR A 549 -22.47 -13.91 19.44
CA THR A 549 -23.09 -14.73 18.38
C THR A 549 -24.47 -14.19 17.99
N GLN A 550 -25.26 -13.73 18.95
CA GLN A 550 -26.57 -13.11 18.67
C GLN A 550 -26.44 -11.82 17.84
N VAL A 551 -25.41 -11.01 18.10
CA VAL A 551 -25.09 -9.81 17.30
C VAL A 551 -24.65 -10.23 15.89
N ALA A 552 -23.73 -11.18 15.76
CA ALA A 552 -23.25 -11.65 14.47
C ALA A 552 -24.35 -12.31 13.60
N ASP A 553 -25.34 -12.96 14.22
CA ASP A 553 -26.46 -13.59 13.52
C ASP A 553 -27.67 -12.65 13.35
N PHE A 554 -27.61 -11.42 13.89
CA PHE A 554 -28.67 -10.43 13.74
C PHE A 554 -29.03 -10.10 12.28
N PRO A 555 -28.08 -10.07 11.32
CA PRO A 555 -28.40 -9.85 9.90
C PRO A 555 -29.45 -10.81 9.32
N ARG A 556 -29.61 -12.02 9.89
CA ARG A 556 -30.69 -12.95 9.53
C ARG A 556 -32.10 -12.35 9.70
N TYR A 557 -32.24 -11.41 10.63
CA TYR A 557 -33.51 -10.77 10.98
C TYR A 557 -33.71 -9.42 10.29
N LEU A 558 -32.68 -8.88 9.64
CA LEU A 558 -32.79 -7.66 8.84
C LEU A 558 -33.73 -7.90 7.65
N THR A 559 -34.49 -6.85 7.33
CA THR A 559 -35.30 -6.72 6.12
C THR A 559 -34.88 -5.43 5.45
N PRO A 560 -35.12 -5.24 4.14
CA PRO A 560 -34.77 -3.99 3.48
C PRO A 560 -35.35 -2.76 4.19
N ALA A 561 -36.63 -2.82 4.60
CA ALA A 561 -37.28 -1.76 5.36
C ALA A 561 -36.66 -1.52 6.75
N LEU A 562 -36.25 -2.58 7.47
CA LEU A 562 -35.59 -2.43 8.76
C LEU A 562 -34.18 -1.86 8.62
N ALA A 563 -33.42 -2.31 7.63
CA ALA A 563 -32.08 -1.79 7.36
C ALA A 563 -32.13 -0.32 6.99
N GLN A 564 -33.06 0.09 6.11
CA GLN A 564 -33.27 1.49 5.76
C GLN A 564 -33.64 2.34 6.98
N ALA A 565 -34.60 1.90 7.82
CA ALA A 565 -35.00 2.65 9.01
C ALA A 565 -33.87 2.79 10.06
N LEU A 566 -33.00 1.77 10.16
CA LEU A 566 -31.81 1.83 11.01
C LEU A 566 -30.76 2.78 10.43
N ASP A 567 -30.60 2.81 9.11
CA ASP A 567 -29.68 3.70 8.41
C ASP A 567 -30.12 5.17 8.50
N GLU A 568 -31.41 5.45 8.29
CA GLU A 568 -32.01 6.78 8.51
C GLU A 568 -31.77 7.26 9.95
N HIS A 569 -32.01 6.41 10.94
CA HIS A 569 -31.74 6.75 12.33
C HIS A 569 -30.25 6.97 12.63
N ALA A 570 -29.37 6.21 11.97
CA ALA A 570 -27.94 6.41 12.09
C ALA A 570 -27.52 7.80 11.57
N HIS A 571 -28.07 8.24 10.43
CA HIS A 571 -27.84 9.60 9.92
C HIS A 571 -28.41 10.68 10.86
N GLU A 572 -29.60 10.48 11.42
CA GLU A 572 -30.18 11.40 12.42
C GLU A 572 -29.27 11.52 13.66
N PHE A 573 -28.75 10.39 14.16
CA PHE A 573 -27.85 10.37 15.31
C PHE A 573 -26.55 11.10 15.01
N LEU A 574 -25.94 10.88 13.84
CA LEU A 574 -24.73 11.58 13.43
C LEU A 574 -24.96 13.08 13.28
N ALA A 575 -26.09 13.48 12.70
CA ALA A 575 -26.47 14.89 12.57
C ALA A 575 -26.62 15.57 13.94
N GLN A 576 -27.19 14.88 14.93
CA GLN A 576 -27.27 15.38 16.32
C GLN A 576 -25.90 15.55 16.97
N GLN A 577 -24.88 14.79 16.53
CA GLN A 577 -23.48 14.91 16.96
C GLN A 577 -22.69 15.91 16.09
N GLY A 578 -23.34 16.66 15.19
CA GLY A 578 -22.71 17.66 14.33
C GLY A 578 -22.06 17.12 13.06
N ILE A 579 -22.39 15.89 12.63
CA ILE A 579 -21.87 15.26 11.42
C ILE A 579 -23.01 15.14 10.40
N THR A 580 -22.95 15.89 9.31
CA THR A 580 -24.04 15.95 8.30
C THR A 580 -23.59 15.61 6.87
N ASP A 581 -22.27 15.62 6.65
CA ASP A 581 -21.60 15.47 5.36
C ASP A 581 -21.02 14.06 5.12
N GLU A 582 -21.11 13.18 6.12
CA GLU A 582 -20.57 11.82 6.04
C GLU A 582 -21.69 10.77 5.92
N PRO A 583 -21.48 9.69 5.13
CA PRO A 583 -22.38 8.55 5.14
C PRO A 583 -22.32 7.78 6.48
N SER A 584 -23.35 6.97 6.76
CA SER A 584 -23.37 6.07 7.92
C SER A 584 -22.23 5.03 7.88
N VAL A 585 -22.02 4.42 6.72
CA VAL A 585 -21.00 3.42 6.43
C VAL A 585 -20.40 3.70 5.06
N TRP A 586 -19.10 3.45 4.92
CA TRP A 586 -18.37 3.53 3.66
C TRP A 586 -17.34 2.41 3.63
N GLU A 587 -16.99 1.90 2.46
CA GLU A 587 -15.86 0.99 2.26
C GLU A 587 -15.14 1.25 0.92
N PRO A 588 -13.83 0.92 0.79
CA PRO A 588 -13.09 1.09 -0.46
C PRO A 588 -13.59 0.15 -1.55
N SER A 589 -13.53 0.61 -2.80
CA SER A 589 -13.90 -0.19 -3.98
C SER A 589 -13.14 -1.52 -4.03
N SER A 590 -13.85 -2.61 -4.32
CA SER A 590 -13.26 -3.94 -4.48
C SER A 590 -12.30 -4.03 -5.67
N ALA A 591 -12.37 -3.09 -6.62
CA ALA A 591 -11.54 -3.07 -7.83
C ALA A 591 -10.04 -2.97 -7.51
N VAL A 592 -9.67 -2.42 -6.35
CA VAL A 592 -8.28 -2.33 -5.89
C VAL A 592 -7.65 -3.73 -5.70
N LEU A 593 -8.48 -4.75 -5.46
CA LEU A 593 -8.08 -6.14 -5.30
C LEU A 593 -8.06 -6.94 -6.61
N ASP A 594 -8.40 -6.33 -7.74
CA ASP A 594 -8.51 -7.04 -9.01
C ASP A 594 -7.15 -7.59 -9.47
N GLY A 595 -7.18 -8.78 -10.06
CA GLY A 595 -6.00 -9.52 -10.50
C GLY A 595 -5.17 -10.15 -9.37
N LEU A 596 -5.62 -10.09 -8.11
CA LEU A 596 -4.95 -10.76 -6.99
C LEU A 596 -5.60 -12.11 -6.66
N HIS A 597 -4.77 -13.13 -6.46
CA HIS A 597 -5.21 -14.42 -5.91
C HIS A 597 -5.22 -14.35 -4.38
N LEU A 598 -6.41 -14.36 -3.80
CA LEU A 598 -6.65 -14.23 -2.35
C LEU A 598 -7.34 -15.49 -1.78
N PRO A 599 -7.12 -15.83 -0.50
CA PRO A 599 -7.61 -17.08 0.08
C PRO A 599 -9.14 -17.12 0.28
N GLY A 600 -9.77 -15.98 0.54
CA GLY A 600 -11.20 -15.88 0.79
C GLY A 600 -11.99 -15.67 -0.50
N ALA A 601 -13.17 -16.30 -0.57
CA ALA A 601 -14.10 -16.10 -1.68
C ALA A 601 -14.55 -14.64 -1.77
N ASP A 602 -14.72 -14.16 -3.01
CA ASP A 602 -15.30 -12.85 -3.26
C ASP A 602 -16.78 -12.81 -2.85
N PRO A 603 -17.17 -11.94 -1.90
CA PRO A 603 -18.58 -11.76 -1.55
C PRO A 603 -19.44 -11.38 -2.76
N ASN A 604 -18.91 -10.59 -3.71
CA ASN A 604 -19.66 -10.10 -4.87
C ASN A 604 -19.94 -11.20 -5.91
N ALA A 605 -19.23 -12.32 -5.86
CA ALA A 605 -19.46 -13.46 -6.75
C ALA A 605 -20.62 -14.35 -6.30
N VAL A 606 -21.12 -14.18 -5.07
CA VAL A 606 -22.19 -15.02 -4.51
C VAL A 606 -23.54 -14.55 -5.04
N ASN A 607 -24.34 -15.48 -5.57
CA ASN A 607 -25.72 -15.19 -5.94
C ASN A 607 -26.58 -14.96 -4.68
N VAL A 608 -26.88 -13.68 -4.41
CA VAL A 608 -27.68 -13.25 -3.25
C VAL A 608 -29.07 -13.89 -3.23
N SER A 609 -29.67 -14.15 -4.40
CA SER A 609 -31.00 -14.78 -4.50
C SER A 609 -31.00 -16.22 -3.98
N ASP A 610 -29.91 -16.96 -4.22
CA ASP A 610 -29.73 -18.33 -3.72
C ASP A 610 -29.55 -18.34 -2.21
N LEU A 611 -28.80 -17.37 -1.69
CA LEU A 611 -28.65 -17.16 -0.26
C LEU A 611 -29.98 -16.83 0.42
N HIS A 612 -30.76 -15.91 -0.14
CA HIS A 612 -32.08 -15.58 0.37
C HIS A 612 -32.97 -16.82 0.41
N ARG A 613 -33.06 -17.57 -0.69
CA ARG A 613 -33.83 -18.82 -0.77
C ARG A 613 -33.41 -19.85 0.28
N ALA A 614 -32.11 -20.04 0.51
CA ALA A 614 -31.59 -20.97 1.51
C ALA A 614 -31.91 -20.55 2.96
N VAL A 615 -32.00 -19.25 3.24
CA VAL A 615 -32.26 -18.75 4.60
C VAL A 615 -33.75 -18.62 4.87
N THR A 616 -34.56 -18.24 3.87
CA THR A 616 -35.97 -17.89 4.04
C THR A 616 -36.95 -19.00 3.64
N VAL A 617 -36.70 -19.74 2.55
CA VAL A 617 -37.63 -20.76 2.05
C VAL A 617 -37.40 -22.09 2.75
N THR A 618 -36.14 -22.52 2.82
CA THR A 618 -35.77 -23.79 3.50
C THR A 618 -35.56 -23.61 5.00
N GLY A 619 -35.50 -22.37 5.50
CA GLY A 619 -35.35 -22.07 6.93
C GLY A 619 -34.02 -22.53 7.54
N MET A 620 -33.00 -22.79 6.72
CA MET A 620 -31.73 -23.38 7.18
C MET A 620 -31.03 -22.46 8.20
N LYS A 621 -30.27 -23.07 9.12
CA LYS A 621 -29.34 -22.31 10.00
C LYS A 621 -28.24 -21.69 9.14
N LEU A 622 -27.68 -20.54 9.55
CA LEU A 622 -26.68 -19.81 8.76
C LEU A 622 -25.46 -20.67 8.42
N GLY A 623 -24.99 -21.50 9.35
CA GLY A 623 -23.89 -22.44 9.10
C GLY A 623 -24.20 -23.48 8.02
N SER A 624 -25.43 -23.99 7.97
CA SER A 624 -25.86 -24.94 6.94
C SER A 624 -26.04 -24.27 5.57
N ALA A 625 -26.50 -23.01 5.55
CA ALA A 625 -26.57 -22.22 4.32
C ALA A 625 -25.16 -21.93 3.76
N ALA A 626 -24.20 -21.62 4.65
CA ALA A 626 -22.79 -21.42 4.29
C ALA A 626 -22.18 -22.69 3.67
N GLN A 627 -22.40 -23.86 4.28
CA GLN A 627 -21.96 -25.15 3.74
C GLN A 627 -22.57 -25.47 2.37
N ARG A 628 -23.87 -25.23 2.20
CA ARG A 628 -24.57 -25.48 0.93
C ARG A 628 -24.05 -24.63 -0.22
N LEU A 629 -23.70 -23.38 0.06
CA LEU A 629 -23.17 -22.44 -0.93
C LEU A 629 -21.65 -22.47 -1.02
N SER A 630 -20.98 -23.36 -0.28
CA SER A 630 -19.52 -23.47 -0.21
C SER A 630 -18.82 -22.15 0.12
N ILE A 631 -19.42 -21.33 0.99
CA ILE A 631 -18.87 -20.05 1.45
C ILE A 631 -18.70 -20.03 2.98
N SER A 632 -17.97 -19.05 3.50
CA SER A 632 -17.79 -18.89 4.95
C SER A 632 -19.05 -18.38 5.64
N LEU A 633 -19.23 -18.74 6.92
CA LEU A 633 -20.33 -18.23 7.75
C LEU A 633 -20.29 -16.70 7.87
N ASP A 634 -19.11 -16.11 7.93
CA ASP A 634 -18.95 -14.66 8.03
C ASP A 634 -19.30 -13.96 6.70
N THR A 635 -19.06 -14.60 5.55
CA THR A 635 -19.54 -14.12 4.23
C THR A 635 -21.07 -14.11 4.18
N VAL A 636 -21.73 -15.16 4.68
CA VAL A 636 -23.21 -15.20 4.77
C VAL A 636 -23.74 -14.05 5.64
N ARG A 637 -23.13 -13.83 6.81
CA ARG A 637 -23.52 -12.75 7.72
C ARG A 637 -23.35 -11.38 7.07
N TYR A 638 -22.23 -11.16 6.39
CA TYR A 638 -21.95 -9.93 5.65
C TYR A 638 -22.98 -9.68 4.54
N LEU A 639 -23.24 -10.67 3.69
CA LEU A 639 -24.19 -10.54 2.58
C LEU A 639 -25.64 -10.30 3.05
N LEU A 640 -26.06 -10.92 4.14
CA LEU A 640 -27.39 -10.64 4.73
C LEU A 640 -27.47 -9.25 5.37
N GLN A 641 -26.32 -8.68 5.75
CA GLN A 641 -26.26 -7.33 6.31
C GLN A 641 -26.33 -6.27 5.21
N THR A 642 -25.59 -6.46 4.11
CA THR A 642 -25.57 -5.53 2.96
C THR A 642 -26.77 -5.71 2.04
N HIS A 643 -27.26 -6.94 1.88
CA HIS A 643 -28.44 -7.27 1.09
C HIS A 643 -29.46 -8.07 1.92
N PRO A 644 -30.21 -7.40 2.83
CA PRO A 644 -31.20 -8.06 3.66
C PRO A 644 -32.29 -8.78 2.86
N ALA A 645 -32.70 -9.96 3.33
CA ALA A 645 -33.71 -10.76 2.63
C ALA A 645 -35.11 -10.12 2.73
N PRO A 646 -35.85 -9.97 1.62
CA PRO A 646 -37.23 -9.46 1.64
C PRO A 646 -38.17 -10.32 2.50
N LEU A 647 -39.16 -9.69 3.12
CA LEU A 647 -40.17 -10.38 3.93
C LEU A 647 -41.00 -11.37 3.11
N SER A 648 -41.22 -11.11 1.81
CA SER A 648 -41.95 -11.96 0.87
C SER A 648 -41.28 -13.30 0.60
N CYS A 649 -39.95 -13.39 0.77
CA CYS A 649 -39.20 -14.62 0.56
C CYS A 649 -39.30 -15.62 1.72
N ARG A 650 -39.80 -15.20 2.90
CA ARG A 650 -40.12 -16.10 4.02
C ARG A 650 -41.43 -16.80 3.70
N ALA A 651 -41.34 -17.96 3.06
CA ALA A 651 -42.47 -18.80 2.69
C ALA A 651 -43.45 -18.98 3.87
N ALA A 652 -44.72 -19.21 3.54
CA ALA A 652 -45.92 -19.35 4.39
C ALA A 652 -45.88 -20.44 5.49
N SER A 653 -44.69 -20.87 5.90
CA SER A 653 -44.45 -21.94 6.85
C SER A 653 -44.35 -21.35 8.26
N ARG A 654 -45.52 -21.27 8.91
CA ARG A 654 -45.82 -20.88 10.31
C ARG A 654 -45.98 -19.36 10.54
N PRO A 655 -47.18 -18.90 10.98
CA PRO A 655 -47.38 -17.52 11.38
C PRO A 655 -46.50 -17.21 12.61
N VAL A 656 -45.52 -16.32 12.42
CA VAL A 656 -44.76 -15.75 13.54
C VAL A 656 -45.74 -14.95 14.41
N ALA A 657 -45.75 -15.26 15.70
CA ALA A 657 -46.80 -14.94 16.67
C ALA A 657 -46.94 -13.46 17.07
N THR A 658 -47.01 -12.51 16.13
CA THR A 658 -47.53 -11.16 16.43
C THR A 658 -48.33 -10.58 15.25
N PRO A 659 -49.64 -10.92 15.15
CA PRO A 659 -50.56 -10.28 14.20
C PRO A 659 -50.57 -8.74 14.31
N TYR A 660 -50.27 -8.23 15.51
CA TYR A 660 -50.33 -6.81 15.86
C TYR A 660 -49.38 -5.91 15.05
N ASN A 661 -48.11 -6.30 14.87
CA ASN A 661 -47.14 -5.48 14.13
C ASN A 661 -47.39 -5.50 12.62
N ARG A 662 -47.88 -6.63 12.07
CA ARG A 662 -48.32 -6.69 10.67
C ARG A 662 -49.56 -5.86 10.42
N ALA A 663 -50.56 -5.95 11.29
CA ALA A 663 -51.78 -5.17 11.16
C ALA A 663 -51.50 -3.65 11.28
N TYR A 664 -50.55 -3.25 12.13
CA TYR A 664 -50.09 -1.85 12.19
C TYR A 664 -49.36 -1.41 10.91
N ALA A 665 -48.39 -2.19 10.42
CA ALA A 665 -47.68 -1.87 9.18
C ALA A 665 -48.63 -1.82 7.97
N SER A 666 -49.60 -2.74 7.92
CA SER A 666 -50.68 -2.75 6.92
C SER A 666 -51.55 -1.50 7.02
N ALA A 667 -51.93 -1.08 8.23
CA ALA A 667 -52.70 0.14 8.44
C ALA A 667 -51.93 1.39 7.99
N LYS A 668 -50.63 1.48 8.31
CA LYS A 668 -49.74 2.59 7.93
C LYS A 668 -49.56 2.67 6.41
N ALA A 669 -49.45 1.53 5.72
CA ALA A 669 -49.36 1.49 4.26
C ALA A 669 -50.70 1.86 3.58
N THR A 670 -51.83 1.54 4.21
CA THR A 670 -53.17 1.77 3.64
C THR A 670 -53.66 3.20 3.88
N ILE A 671 -53.30 3.82 5.01
CA ILE A 671 -53.69 5.19 5.37
C ILE A 671 -52.45 6.07 5.57
N SER A 672 -52.28 7.03 4.65
CA SER A 672 -51.31 8.11 4.79
C SER A 672 -51.71 9.08 5.91
N ARG A 673 -50.76 9.91 6.34
CA ARG A 673 -50.99 10.91 7.38
C ARG A 673 -52.09 11.90 6.99
N GLU A 674 -52.03 12.41 5.76
CA GLU A 674 -52.98 13.37 5.20
C GLU A 674 -54.38 12.77 5.13
N ARG A 675 -54.47 11.50 4.74
CA ARG A 675 -55.73 10.77 4.67
C ARG A 675 -56.33 10.52 6.05
N LEU A 676 -55.50 10.24 7.05
CA LEU A 676 -55.99 10.08 8.43
C LEU A 676 -56.49 11.41 9.00
N ILE A 677 -55.80 12.51 8.72
CA ILE A 677 -56.22 13.88 9.08
C ILE A 677 -57.56 14.22 8.39
N GLU A 678 -57.69 13.97 7.09
CA GLU A 678 -58.93 14.20 6.36
C GLU A 678 -60.09 13.39 6.96
N LEU A 679 -59.90 12.09 7.19
CA LEU A 679 -60.95 11.22 7.71
C LEU A 679 -61.34 11.58 9.15
N TYR A 680 -60.37 11.89 10.01
CA TYR A 680 -60.58 12.09 11.44
C TYR A 680 -60.96 13.53 11.81
N GLU A 681 -60.27 14.52 11.25
CA GLU A 681 -60.46 15.95 11.59
C GLU A 681 -61.45 16.62 10.64
N GLN A 682 -61.32 16.44 9.31
CA GLN A 682 -62.15 17.16 8.33
C GLN A 682 -63.53 16.52 8.13
N ARG A 683 -63.58 15.18 8.01
CA ARG A 683 -64.83 14.42 7.85
C ARG A 683 -65.44 13.96 9.18
N GLY A 684 -64.71 14.15 10.28
CA GLY A 684 -65.21 13.92 11.64
C GLY A 684 -65.46 12.46 12.04
N LEU A 685 -65.02 11.48 11.25
CA LEU A 685 -65.25 10.05 11.50
C LEU A 685 -64.58 9.59 12.79
N SER A 686 -65.20 8.65 13.51
CA SER A 686 -64.60 8.11 14.73
C SER A 686 -63.46 7.14 14.41
N LEU A 687 -62.51 6.97 15.33
CA LEU A 687 -61.44 5.96 15.18
C LEU A 687 -61.98 4.54 14.98
N LYS A 688 -63.22 4.27 15.42
CA LYS A 688 -63.90 2.98 15.23
C LYS A 688 -64.33 2.81 13.77
N ASP A 689 -64.91 3.84 13.16
CA ASP A 689 -65.40 3.78 11.79
C ASP A 689 -64.21 3.68 10.81
N ILE A 690 -63.17 4.47 11.05
CA ILE A 690 -61.90 4.38 10.30
C ILE A 690 -61.29 2.97 10.43
N SER A 691 -61.35 2.35 11.61
CA SER A 691 -60.85 1.00 11.82
C SER A 691 -61.62 -0.07 11.04
N GLN A 692 -62.92 0.09 10.87
CA GLN A 692 -63.76 -0.81 10.08
C GLN A 692 -63.50 -0.67 8.58
N THR A 693 -63.27 0.55 8.09
CA THR A 693 -62.93 0.79 6.67
C THR A 693 -61.59 0.19 6.28
N VAL A 694 -60.60 0.19 7.19
CA VAL A 694 -59.25 -0.33 6.91
C VAL A 694 -59.09 -1.81 7.26
N GLY A 695 -60.04 -2.39 8.02
CA GLY A 695 -59.98 -3.79 8.45
C GLY A 695 -58.94 -4.05 9.55
N VAL A 696 -58.63 -3.06 10.38
CA VAL A 696 -57.70 -3.18 11.53
C VAL A 696 -58.39 -2.79 12.83
N SER A 697 -57.77 -3.06 13.99
CA SER A 697 -58.41 -2.74 15.28
C SER A 697 -58.41 -1.23 15.56
N ARG A 698 -59.43 -0.74 16.29
CA ARG A 698 -59.49 0.66 16.80
C ARG A 698 -58.20 1.07 17.52
N GLN A 699 -57.60 0.16 18.29
CA GLN A 699 -56.37 0.43 19.03
C GLN A 699 -55.18 0.69 18.10
N ILE A 700 -55.14 0.05 16.93
CA ILE A 700 -54.09 0.27 15.92
C ILE A 700 -54.27 1.66 15.28
N ILE A 701 -55.49 2.03 14.88
CA ILE A 701 -55.77 3.37 14.31
C ILE A 701 -55.55 4.48 15.35
N GLY A 702 -55.96 4.28 16.60
CA GLY A 702 -55.71 5.25 17.67
C GLY A 702 -54.22 5.45 17.97
N ARG A 703 -53.40 4.40 17.82
CA ARG A 703 -51.96 4.49 18.00
C ARG A 703 -51.26 5.07 16.77
N LEU A 704 -51.75 4.77 15.57
CA LEU A 704 -51.34 5.42 14.31
C LEU A 704 -51.64 6.92 14.34
N ALA A 705 -52.78 7.33 14.90
CA ALA A 705 -53.14 8.72 15.09
C ALA A 705 -52.14 9.44 16.01
N LEU A 706 -51.77 8.83 17.15
CA LEU A 706 -50.73 9.36 18.04
C LEU A 706 -49.37 9.46 17.35
N ASP A 707 -48.95 8.45 16.57
CA ASP A 707 -47.67 8.46 15.85
C ASP A 707 -47.65 9.53 14.73
N TYR A 708 -48.79 9.86 14.13
CA TYR A 708 -48.94 10.96 13.16
C TYR A 708 -49.12 12.36 13.80
N GLY A 709 -49.14 12.43 15.14
CA GLY A 709 -49.25 13.67 15.91
C GLY A 709 -50.69 14.21 16.01
N LEU A 710 -51.71 13.38 15.79
CA LEU A 710 -53.12 13.78 15.92
C LEU A 710 -53.55 13.79 17.40
N ALA A 711 -54.20 14.86 17.82
CA ALA A 711 -54.85 14.94 19.11
C ALA A 711 -56.10 14.04 19.10
N VAL A 712 -55.98 12.85 19.66
CA VAL A 712 -57.11 11.92 19.78
C VAL A 712 -58.16 12.54 20.71
N ARG A 713 -59.38 12.75 20.20
CA ARG A 713 -60.54 13.23 20.96
C ARG A 713 -60.67 12.42 22.24
N ASP A 714 -60.80 13.12 23.38
CA ASP A 714 -60.97 12.48 24.67
C ASP A 714 -62.10 11.44 24.59
N PRO A 715 -61.92 10.24 25.17
CA PRO A 715 -62.98 9.26 25.19
C PRO A 715 -64.14 9.89 25.94
N GLY A 716 -65.18 10.27 25.19
CA GLY A 716 -66.38 10.88 25.75
C GLY A 716 -66.82 10.05 26.95
N ARG A 717 -66.69 10.64 28.16
CA ARG A 717 -67.34 10.11 29.34
C ARG A 717 -68.79 9.91 28.93
N ARG A 718 -69.26 8.66 28.88
CA ARG A 718 -70.71 8.41 28.75
C ARG A 718 -71.37 9.29 29.79
N ALA A 719 -72.24 10.21 29.37
CA ALA A 719 -73.02 11.02 30.27
C ALA A 719 -73.69 10.05 31.24
N ARG A 720 -73.25 10.06 32.50
CA ARG A 720 -73.98 9.38 33.57
C ARG A 720 -75.21 10.24 33.75
N THR A 721 -76.34 9.83 33.18
CA THR A 721 -77.64 10.40 33.54
C THR A 721 -77.79 10.21 35.05
N THR A 722 -77.54 11.27 35.80
CA THR A 722 -77.71 11.33 37.25
C THR A 722 -79.18 11.60 37.51
N VAL A 723 -79.88 10.63 38.08
CA VAL A 723 -81.26 10.83 38.54
C VAL A 723 -81.17 11.50 39.90
N ASP A 724 -81.81 12.66 40.03
CA ASP A 724 -81.87 13.38 41.30
C ASP A 724 -82.69 12.60 42.34
N ARG A 725 -82.27 12.67 43.61
CA ARG A 725 -82.90 11.93 44.71
C ARG A 725 -84.31 12.43 44.98
N ASP A 726 -84.50 13.74 44.99
CA ASP A 726 -85.79 14.34 45.37
C ASP A 726 -86.82 14.14 44.27
N TRP A 727 -86.40 14.24 43.00
CA TRP A 727 -87.24 13.86 41.85
C TRP A 727 -87.66 12.38 41.89
N LEU A 728 -86.72 11.46 42.12
CA LEU A 728 -87.03 10.03 42.17
C LEU A 728 -87.93 9.70 43.35
N TYR A 729 -87.75 10.36 44.50
CA TYR A 729 -88.61 10.20 45.66
C TYR A 729 -90.02 10.73 45.38
N ASP A 730 -90.16 11.93 44.79
CA ASP A 730 -91.47 12.48 44.44
C ASP A 730 -92.21 11.59 43.44
N GLN A 731 -91.56 11.19 42.35
CA GLN A 731 -92.22 10.41 41.31
C GLN A 731 -92.55 8.98 41.75
N TYR A 732 -91.64 8.32 42.49
CA TYR A 732 -91.80 6.92 42.89
C TYR A 732 -92.56 6.74 44.20
N VAL A 733 -92.37 7.62 45.20
CA VAL A 733 -93.01 7.52 46.52
C VAL A 733 -94.29 8.34 46.56
N ASN A 734 -94.23 9.65 46.27
CA ASN A 734 -95.39 10.54 46.39
C ASN A 734 -96.42 10.28 45.27
N ARG A 735 -95.97 10.24 44.01
CA ARG A 735 -96.84 10.05 42.82
C ARG A 735 -97.02 8.60 42.40
N ARG A 736 -96.53 7.65 43.21
CA ARG A 736 -96.66 6.19 43.04
C ARG A 736 -96.43 5.61 41.62
N ARG A 737 -95.60 6.21 40.79
CA ARG A 737 -95.25 5.68 39.45
C ARG A 737 -94.34 4.47 39.56
N THR A 738 -94.33 3.59 38.56
CA THR A 738 -93.53 2.36 38.60
C THR A 738 -92.08 2.61 38.15
N LEU A 739 -91.12 1.85 38.65
CA LEU A 739 -89.72 1.96 38.21
C LEU A 739 -89.55 1.72 36.69
N PRO A 740 -90.31 0.82 36.03
CA PRO A 740 -90.32 0.70 34.58
C PRO A 740 -90.68 2.00 33.84
N ASP A 741 -91.79 2.65 34.22
CA ASP A 741 -92.25 3.88 33.55
C ASP A 741 -91.24 5.03 33.71
N LEU A 742 -90.66 5.14 34.92
CA LEU A 742 -89.63 6.15 35.20
C LEU A 742 -88.33 5.87 34.44
N ALA A 743 -87.99 4.59 34.26
CA ALA A 743 -86.82 4.19 33.49
C ALA A 743 -86.99 4.50 32.00
N GLU A 744 -88.19 4.27 31.45
CA GLU A 744 -88.53 4.64 30.08
C GLU A 744 -88.46 6.16 29.86
N GLU A 745 -89.07 6.95 30.75
CA GLU A 745 -89.03 8.42 30.68
C GLU A 745 -87.60 8.99 30.81
N ALA A 746 -86.79 8.41 31.69
CA ALA A 746 -85.39 8.82 31.88
C ALA A 746 -84.43 8.21 30.84
N GLY A 747 -84.95 7.48 29.85
CA GLY A 747 -84.16 6.87 28.76
C GLY A 747 -83.14 5.84 29.23
N MET A 748 -83.42 5.09 30.31
CA MET A 748 -82.52 4.09 30.88
C MET A 748 -83.21 2.76 31.19
N SER A 749 -82.43 1.71 31.49
CA SER A 749 -83.03 0.42 31.85
C SER A 749 -83.61 0.42 33.26
N THR A 750 -84.66 -0.38 33.46
CA THR A 750 -85.35 -0.57 34.75
C THR A 750 -84.38 -1.00 35.86
N ALA A 751 -83.42 -1.87 35.55
CA ALA A 751 -82.36 -2.29 36.46
C ALA A 751 -81.38 -1.16 36.83
N ASN A 752 -81.20 -0.15 35.96
CA ASN A 752 -80.40 1.03 36.24
C ASN A 752 -81.16 2.02 37.13
N MET A 753 -82.47 2.20 36.90
CA MET A 753 -83.34 3.00 37.75
C MET A 753 -83.48 2.41 39.17
N ALA A 754 -83.59 1.08 39.28
CA ALA A 754 -83.58 0.38 40.58
C ALA A 754 -82.25 0.56 41.32
N ARG A 755 -81.12 0.62 40.60
CA ARG A 755 -79.82 0.95 41.18
C ARG A 755 -79.76 2.39 41.71
N TRP A 756 -80.41 3.34 41.05
CA TRP A 756 -80.53 4.72 41.54
C TRP A 756 -81.42 4.79 42.79
N ALA A 757 -82.54 4.08 42.83
CA ALA A 757 -83.38 3.99 44.03
C ALA A 757 -82.61 3.42 45.23
N LYS A 758 -81.82 2.35 45.01
CA LYS A 758 -80.97 1.77 46.06
C LYS A 758 -79.85 2.72 46.50
N ARG A 759 -79.22 3.44 45.55
CA ARG A 759 -78.16 4.42 45.84
C ARG A 759 -78.68 5.59 46.67
N HIS A 760 -79.90 6.04 46.42
CA HIS A 760 -80.55 7.16 47.11
C HIS A 760 -81.33 6.75 48.36
N ALA A 761 -81.21 5.47 48.77
CA ALA A 761 -81.91 4.87 49.90
C ALA A 761 -83.44 5.02 49.84
N ILE A 762 -84.02 4.92 48.64
CA ILE A 762 -85.46 4.97 48.43
C ILE A 762 -86.03 3.54 48.54
N PRO A 763 -87.02 3.28 49.43
CA PRO A 763 -87.57 1.93 49.63
C PRO A 763 -88.24 1.41 48.35
N VAL A 764 -87.70 0.33 47.76
CA VAL A 764 -88.29 -0.31 46.57
C VAL A 764 -89.46 -1.21 47.01
N ARG A 765 -90.64 -1.02 46.42
CA ARG A 765 -91.83 -1.83 46.69
C ARG A 765 -91.62 -3.28 46.24
N GLY A 766 -92.13 -4.22 47.02
CA GLY A 766 -92.13 -5.65 46.65
C GLY A 766 -92.97 -5.92 45.39
N PRO A 767 -92.70 -7.02 44.67
CA PRO A 767 -93.44 -7.37 43.46
C PRO A 767 -94.93 -7.61 43.82
N GLY A 768 -95.85 -6.88 43.17
CA GLY A 768 -97.30 -7.08 43.34
C GLY A 768 -98.09 -5.91 43.98
N GLY A 769 -97.47 -4.75 44.24
CA GLY A 769 -98.18 -3.56 44.71
C GLY A 769 -98.94 -2.81 43.59
N GLN A 770 -100.21 -2.46 43.83
CA GLN A 770 -101.12 -1.80 42.88
C GLN A 770 -100.47 -0.58 42.19
N SER A 771 -100.57 -0.54 40.85
CA SER A 771 -100.02 0.50 39.97
C SER A 771 -100.87 1.78 39.96
N HIS A 772 -100.26 2.95 39.76
CA HIS A 772 -100.97 4.23 39.69
C HIS A 772 -102.01 4.31 38.54
N SER A 773 -101.91 3.44 37.53
CA SER A 773 -102.92 3.28 36.48
C SER A 773 -104.28 2.78 37.02
N THR A 774 -104.30 1.97 38.08
CA THR A 774 -105.55 1.51 38.71
C THR A 774 -106.17 2.56 39.64
N ALA A 775 -105.37 3.48 40.19
CA ALA A 775 -105.87 4.57 41.03
C ALA A 775 -106.53 5.71 40.20
N ARG A 776 -105.95 6.09 39.05
CA ARG A 776 -106.59 7.08 38.15
C ARG A 776 -107.90 6.57 37.53
N ALA A 777 -108.02 5.26 37.30
CA ALA A 777 -109.27 4.66 36.83
C ALA A 777 -110.41 4.68 37.89
N GLN A 778 -110.09 4.80 39.19
CA GLN A 778 -111.08 4.94 40.27
C GLN A 778 -111.45 6.40 40.58
N GLU A 779 -110.55 7.37 40.35
CA GLU A 779 -110.86 8.80 40.45
C GLU A 779 -111.71 9.30 39.25
N ASP A 780 -111.49 8.81 38.04
CA ASP A 780 -112.31 9.17 36.87
C ASP A 780 -113.74 8.58 36.92
N ALA A 781 -113.97 7.52 37.70
CA ALA A 781 -115.30 6.94 37.94
C ALA A 781 -116.14 7.74 38.96
N SER A 782 -115.51 8.64 39.72
CA SER A 782 -116.15 9.44 40.78
C SER A 782 -116.57 10.85 40.30
N THR A 783 -116.32 11.20 39.05
CA THR A 783 -116.52 12.56 38.48
C THR A 783 -117.54 12.59 37.31
N ARG A 784 -118.36 11.55 37.14
CA ARG A 784 -119.42 11.45 36.10
C ARG A 784 -120.86 11.36 36.63
N TYR A 785 -121.13 11.94 37.80
CA TYR A 785 -122.48 12.33 38.22
C TYR A 785 -122.50 13.80 38.63
N SER A 786 -122.50 14.66 37.61
CA SER A 786 -123.22 15.93 37.53
C SER A 786 -123.42 16.24 36.06
#